data_AF-A0A553PTQ5-F1
#
_entry.id   AF-A0A553PTQ5-F1
#
_cell.length_a   1.000
_cell.length_b   1.000
_cell.length_c   1.000
_cell.angle_alpha   90.00
_cell.angle_beta   90.00
_cell.angle_gamma   90.00
#
_symmetry.space_group_name_H-M   'P 1'
#
loop_
_entity.id
_entity.type
_entity.pdbx_description
1 polymer ?
#
loop_
_entity_poly.entity_id
_entity_poly.type
_entity_poly.pdbx_seq_one_letter_code
_entity_poly.pdbx_strand_id
1 'polypeptide(L)'
;MRPQSHILASVVLVLSAYQIKANDYYGNLIGSFTNRFHGITGDVYTVDSRTLFIKGFSYDGQGPDAYFYAGESGVPSEDGYIIANEKGTEDVLSSYRTKNIVLTLPGGKTVKDIKWLSVWCRAFGVNFGELVFPDRVPYPRPQKISPFDGIHDVKSESIVVVDAQTFLIPSFSYDGTAPDAHFWVGKGTRPGPEGNYIADENGSNEPLKKYGKKTLVVVLPSDITVFDIDWLSIWCVAFFVDFGSIRIPKDLNVPPSLRMLGIEPQTKLNCEILDPSQGFEVRWAIAGRSIVTQLVAKLDKNEYMAFGLSGDPQRIKMIGGDVTVAWMDHNTGQGFAEDYYLDAKSQCAGGRGACPDKNIPRGKNDVRLLNSAIINDYTMLTYRQPLNGDGRFDSSILTNQSQSVIWAIGPINSKGETSYHSKRIRDELAFDFGRIPQWNCPIAGKPDTGGGRVNRPTPAPARGTKDPWFIPAIQCHEPEDSVYFAQIGPTGGEQGYQAITGHVGWGIAWYVNGLLIPEIYVVRGKTYTFVIEGGLDPSQPAGYHPFYITDDPEGGYEFMTPEQRKKVTVFAGIEQSRLGPKPVATGRLCEWKEDPSEPADGFTSFGGYQRSLTLQCEEGQPGIIQWTPDRDTPDEVYYQCYTHRYLGWKIHVVDQCDQ
;
A
#
# COMPACT_ATOMS: atom_id res chain seq x y z
N MET A 1 56.60 58.26 35.99
CA MET A 1 55.20 57.78 35.90
C MET A 1 54.88 57.57 34.43
N ARG A 2 54.76 56.30 33.99
CA ARG A 2 54.34 55.89 32.64
C ARG A 2 52.87 55.45 32.73
N PRO A 3 51.98 55.78 31.77
CA PRO A 3 50.65 55.21 31.75
C PRO A 3 50.66 53.85 31.04
N GLN A 4 49.81 52.96 31.55
CA GLN A 4 49.75 51.53 31.28
C GLN A 4 49.24 51.19 29.88
N SER A 5 49.89 50.22 29.26
CA SER A 5 49.44 49.52 28.05
C SER A 5 48.46 48.42 28.43
N HIS A 6 47.24 48.45 27.92
CA HIS A 6 46.34 47.30 27.92
C HIS A 6 46.36 46.67 26.51
N ILE A 7 46.96 45.49 26.42
CA ILE A 7 46.90 44.61 25.25
C ILE A 7 45.62 43.78 25.38
N LEU A 8 44.65 44.02 24.50
CA LEU A 8 43.55 43.08 24.25
C LEU A 8 44.07 41.99 23.31
N ALA A 9 44.25 40.79 23.84
CA ALA A 9 44.51 39.59 23.04
C ALA A 9 43.17 39.09 22.47
N SER A 10 42.92 39.33 21.18
CA SER A 10 41.82 38.72 20.45
C SER A 10 42.18 37.26 20.12
N VAL A 11 41.55 36.31 20.82
CA VAL A 11 41.58 34.90 20.46
C VAL A 11 40.69 34.72 19.23
N VAL A 12 41.31 34.54 18.06
CA VAL A 12 40.63 34.12 16.83
C VAL A 12 40.42 32.62 16.92
N LEU A 13 39.19 32.21 17.26
CA LEU A 13 38.74 30.83 17.15
C LEU A 13 38.52 30.54 15.66
N VAL A 14 39.50 29.88 15.02
CA VAL A 14 39.35 29.35 13.67
C VAL A 14 38.46 28.11 13.75
N LEU A 15 37.15 28.31 13.58
CA LEU A 15 36.23 27.22 13.26
C LEU A 15 36.54 26.78 11.82
N SER A 16 37.40 25.78 11.67
CA SER A 16 37.53 25.07 10.40
C SER A 16 36.20 24.39 10.10
N ALA A 17 35.44 24.92 9.14
CA ALA A 17 34.32 24.19 8.55
C ALA A 17 34.91 22.97 7.85
N TYR A 18 34.87 21.81 8.49
CA TYR A 18 35.17 20.55 7.83
C TYR A 18 34.13 20.36 6.72
N GLN A 19 34.57 20.49 5.46
CA GLN A 19 33.79 19.98 4.34
C GLN A 19 33.75 18.46 4.48
N ILE A 20 32.61 17.95 4.94
CA ILE A 20 32.33 16.52 4.94
C ILE A 20 32.24 16.11 3.46
N LYS A 21 33.26 15.39 2.97
CA LYS A 21 33.18 14.78 1.64
C LYS A 21 32.10 13.70 1.64
N ALA A 22 31.49 13.47 0.48
CA ALA A 22 30.47 12.42 0.28
C ALA A 22 30.82 11.05 0.89
N ASN A 23 32.11 10.67 0.99
CA ASN A 23 32.54 9.38 1.54
C ASN A 23 32.74 9.33 3.07
N ASP A 24 32.59 10.44 3.79
CA ASP A 24 32.93 10.55 5.23
C ASP A 24 31.73 10.92 6.13
N TYR A 25 30.50 10.93 5.60
CA TYR A 25 29.30 11.19 6.39
C TYR A 25 28.69 9.90 6.95
N TYR A 26 28.72 9.73 8.27
CA TYR A 26 28.19 8.55 8.98
C TYR A 26 27.02 8.86 9.92
N GLY A 27 26.50 10.10 9.89
CA GLY A 27 25.50 10.59 10.83
C GLY A 27 26.10 11.42 11.97
N ASN A 28 25.45 11.45 13.14
CA ASN A 28 25.95 12.23 14.28
C ASN A 28 26.89 11.40 15.14
N LEU A 29 28.14 11.85 15.36
CA LEU A 29 29.06 11.22 16.29
C LEU A 29 28.53 11.34 17.73
N ILE A 30 28.44 10.20 18.42
CA ILE A 30 28.06 10.15 19.85
C ILE A 30 29.29 10.11 20.74
N GLY A 31 30.30 9.31 20.35
CA GLY A 31 31.54 9.16 21.09
C GLY A 31 32.29 7.88 20.71
N SER A 32 33.34 7.56 21.45
CA SER A 32 34.18 6.38 21.22
C SER A 32 34.06 5.39 22.37
N PHE A 33 34.21 4.10 22.08
CA PHE A 33 34.28 3.08 23.13
C PHE A 33 35.44 3.35 24.09
N THR A 34 35.15 3.22 25.38
CA THR A 34 36.16 3.13 26.43
C THR A 34 36.53 1.66 26.63
N ASN A 35 37.75 1.29 26.28
CA ASN A 35 38.26 -0.07 26.49
C ASN A 35 38.40 -0.39 27.98
N ARG A 36 37.90 -1.55 28.41
CA ARG A 36 38.17 -2.14 29.74
C ARG A 36 39.04 -3.39 29.62
N PHE A 37 38.66 -4.28 28.70
CA PHE A 37 39.33 -5.55 28.40
C PHE A 37 39.21 -5.87 26.91
N HIS A 38 40.01 -6.82 26.42
CA HIS A 38 39.84 -7.37 25.06
C HIS A 38 39.98 -6.40 23.89
N GLY A 39 40.55 -5.21 24.12
CA GLY A 39 40.95 -4.26 23.08
C GLY A 39 39.79 -3.61 22.33
N ILE A 40 38.68 -3.34 23.03
CA ILE A 40 37.50 -2.70 22.44
C ILE A 40 37.86 -1.29 21.96
N THR A 41 37.66 -1.05 20.67
CA THR A 41 37.82 0.27 20.04
C THR A 41 36.67 0.53 19.08
N GLY A 42 36.45 1.80 18.72
CA GLY A 42 35.52 2.19 17.67
C GLY A 42 34.77 3.48 18.02
N ASP A 43 34.47 4.27 17.00
CA ASP A 43 33.68 5.50 17.11
C ASP A 43 32.22 5.21 16.73
N VAL A 44 31.29 5.59 17.58
CA VAL A 44 29.86 5.29 17.43
C VAL A 44 29.11 6.53 16.93
N TYR A 45 28.37 6.35 15.85
CA TYR A 45 27.53 7.35 15.21
C TYR A 45 26.07 6.90 15.24
N THR A 46 25.14 7.85 15.39
CA THR A 46 23.72 7.62 15.10
C THR A 46 23.44 7.89 13.63
N VAL A 47 22.94 6.87 12.94
CA VAL A 47 22.54 6.94 11.53
C VAL A 47 21.09 7.42 11.42
N ASP A 48 20.22 6.88 12.27
CA ASP A 48 18.82 7.25 12.40
C ASP A 48 18.35 6.98 13.85
N SER A 49 17.04 6.95 14.10
CA SER A 49 16.49 6.71 15.44
C SER A 49 16.80 5.32 16.03
N ARG A 50 17.19 4.33 15.23
CA ARG A 50 17.38 2.91 15.63
C ARG A 50 18.67 2.28 15.11
N THR A 51 19.38 2.97 14.23
CA THR A 51 20.62 2.48 13.64
C THR A 51 21.85 3.16 14.25
N LEU A 52 22.80 2.34 14.67
CA LEU A 52 24.14 2.77 15.06
C LEU A 52 25.16 2.32 14.02
N PHE A 53 26.12 3.20 13.71
CA PHE A 53 27.29 2.86 12.90
C PHE A 53 28.54 2.96 13.79
N ILE A 54 29.34 1.90 13.83
CA ILE A 54 30.58 1.87 14.59
C ILE A 54 31.74 1.82 13.60
N LYS A 55 32.52 2.90 13.54
CA LYS A 55 33.69 3.03 12.69
C LYS A 55 34.90 2.41 13.37
N GLY A 56 35.59 1.52 12.65
CA GLY A 56 36.85 0.94 13.11
C GLY A 56 36.75 0.05 14.36
N PHE A 57 35.64 -0.70 14.51
CA PHE A 57 35.44 -1.58 15.66
C PHE A 57 36.48 -2.70 15.73
N SER A 58 37.07 -2.91 16.91
CA SER A 58 38.00 -4.02 17.16
C SER A 58 37.67 -4.72 18.48
N TYR A 59 37.84 -6.04 18.50
CA TYR A 59 37.65 -6.92 19.65
C TYR A 59 38.44 -8.21 19.42
N ASP A 60 39.19 -8.69 20.41
CA ASP A 60 40.08 -9.84 20.25
C ASP A 60 39.37 -11.20 20.06
N GLY A 61 38.08 -11.29 20.40
CA GLY A 61 37.27 -12.51 20.27
C GLY A 61 37.47 -13.55 21.39
N GLN A 62 38.14 -13.21 22.49
CA GLN A 62 38.48 -14.19 23.55
C GLN A 62 37.39 -14.41 24.60
N GLY A 63 36.37 -13.56 24.64
CA GLY A 63 35.22 -13.74 25.51
C GLY A 63 34.34 -14.92 25.05
N PRO A 64 34.04 -15.88 25.94
CA PRO A 64 33.31 -17.09 25.57
C PRO A 64 31.81 -16.85 25.30
N ASP A 65 31.26 -15.72 25.76
CA ASP A 65 29.83 -15.40 25.69
C ASP A 65 29.61 -13.88 25.59
N ALA A 66 30.34 -13.25 24.66
CA ALA A 66 30.36 -11.81 24.45
C ALA A 66 29.36 -11.34 23.38
N TYR A 67 28.64 -10.25 23.66
CA TYR A 67 27.62 -9.68 22.76
C TYR A 67 27.73 -8.15 22.68
N PHE A 68 27.19 -7.57 21.61
CA PHE A 68 26.78 -6.17 21.67
C PHE A 68 25.57 -6.08 22.62
N TYR A 69 25.63 -5.14 23.55
CA TYR A 69 24.71 -5.09 24.67
C TYR A 69 24.36 -3.64 24.99
N ALA A 70 23.12 -3.36 25.34
CA ALA A 70 22.70 -2.01 25.73
C ALA A 70 21.77 -2.03 26.93
N GLY A 71 21.72 -0.93 27.65
CA GLY A 71 20.78 -0.72 28.75
C GLY A 71 20.15 0.66 28.72
N GLU A 72 18.98 0.75 29.33
CA GLU A 72 18.12 1.95 29.32
C GLU A 72 18.31 2.83 30.56
N SER A 73 19.12 2.37 31.51
CA SER A 73 19.40 3.09 32.76
C SER A 73 20.77 2.74 33.32
N GLY A 74 21.26 3.60 34.22
CA GLY A 74 22.48 3.35 34.99
C GLY A 74 23.73 3.20 34.13
N VAL A 75 24.55 2.23 34.51
CA VAL A 75 25.82 1.85 33.87
C VAL A 75 25.73 0.41 33.36
N PRO A 76 26.64 -0.07 32.48
CA PRO A 76 26.64 -1.45 32.02
C PRO A 76 26.50 -2.48 33.16
N SER A 77 25.44 -3.29 33.09
CA SER A 77 25.08 -4.32 34.06
C SER A 77 24.38 -5.50 33.39
N GLU A 78 24.01 -6.52 34.17
CA GLU A 78 23.23 -7.69 33.69
C GLU A 78 21.79 -7.33 33.25
N ASP A 79 21.27 -6.16 33.64
CA ASP A 79 19.90 -5.70 33.33
C ASP A 79 19.79 -5.08 31.92
N GLY A 80 20.69 -5.44 31.00
CA GLY A 80 20.68 -4.99 29.62
C GLY A 80 19.99 -5.97 28.67
N TYR A 81 20.09 -5.68 27.37
CA TYR A 81 19.58 -6.54 26.30
C TYR A 81 20.60 -6.67 25.16
N ILE A 82 20.56 -7.82 24.49
CA ILE A 82 21.44 -8.12 23.35
C ILE A 82 21.01 -7.27 22.15
N ILE A 83 22.00 -6.72 21.44
CA ILE A 83 21.83 -6.15 20.12
C ILE A 83 22.44 -7.13 19.13
N ALA A 84 21.66 -7.52 18.12
CA ALA A 84 22.16 -8.38 17.07
C ALA A 84 23.37 -7.77 16.36
N ASN A 85 24.31 -8.62 15.96
CA ASN A 85 25.53 -8.22 15.26
C ASN A 85 25.22 -7.70 13.84
N GLU A 86 26.26 -7.37 13.06
CA GLU A 86 26.10 -6.81 11.72
C GLU A 86 25.45 -7.76 10.70
N LYS A 87 25.30 -9.04 11.03
CA LYS A 87 24.60 -10.05 10.23
C LYS A 87 23.15 -10.24 10.67
N GLY A 88 22.70 -9.50 11.68
CA GLY A 88 21.36 -9.61 12.24
C GLY A 88 21.17 -10.83 13.15
N THR A 89 22.25 -11.45 13.65
CA THR A 89 22.17 -12.60 14.58
C THR A 89 22.59 -12.21 15.99
N GLU A 90 22.03 -12.90 16.99
CA GLU A 90 22.41 -12.80 18.41
C GLU A 90 23.46 -13.85 18.77
N ASP A 91 24.34 -14.21 17.84
CA ASP A 91 25.43 -15.16 18.08
C ASP A 91 26.55 -14.51 18.90
N VAL A 92 27.29 -15.34 19.65
CA VAL A 92 28.51 -14.92 20.36
C VAL A 92 29.47 -14.23 19.39
N LEU A 93 29.98 -13.08 19.79
CA LEU A 93 30.87 -12.27 18.96
C LEU A 93 32.21 -12.97 18.71
N SER A 94 32.54 -13.10 17.44
CA SER A 94 33.90 -13.46 16.99
C SER A 94 34.87 -12.27 17.09
N SER A 95 36.14 -12.46 16.73
CA SER A 95 37.11 -11.37 16.71
C SER A 95 36.81 -10.34 15.61
N TYR A 96 36.99 -9.06 15.90
CA TYR A 96 36.89 -7.94 14.96
C TYR A 96 38.23 -7.20 14.86
N ARG A 97 38.64 -6.80 13.65
CA ARG A 97 39.87 -6.03 13.40
C ARG A 97 39.55 -4.79 12.57
N THR A 98 39.41 -3.65 13.24
CA THR A 98 39.15 -2.32 12.64
C THR A 98 38.02 -2.37 11.59
N LYS A 99 36.93 -3.08 11.92
CA LYS A 99 35.80 -3.30 11.01
C LYS A 99 34.75 -2.21 11.21
N ASN A 100 34.22 -1.67 10.12
CA ASN A 100 33.01 -0.84 10.19
C ASN A 100 31.79 -1.76 10.33
N ILE A 101 30.96 -1.52 11.32
CA ILE A 101 29.78 -2.35 11.60
C ILE A 101 28.55 -1.50 11.80
N VAL A 102 27.39 -2.08 11.48
CA VAL A 102 26.09 -1.43 11.60
C VAL A 102 25.24 -2.28 12.51
N LEU A 103 24.70 -1.66 13.56
CA LEU A 103 23.83 -2.31 14.51
C LEU A 103 22.42 -1.70 14.41
N THR A 104 21.41 -2.53 14.60
CA THR A 104 20.00 -2.12 14.61
C THR A 104 19.42 -2.46 15.97
N LEU A 105 18.84 -1.47 16.66
CA LEU A 105 18.22 -1.69 17.96
C LEU A 105 16.98 -2.60 17.83
N PRO A 106 16.82 -3.62 18.70
CA PRO A 106 15.73 -4.58 18.61
C PRO A 106 14.40 -4.04 19.16
N GLY A 107 13.30 -4.72 18.84
CA GLY A 107 12.00 -4.55 19.52
C GLY A 107 11.40 -3.15 19.45
N GLY A 108 11.65 -2.42 18.36
CA GLY A 108 11.18 -1.04 18.21
C GLY A 108 11.93 0.02 19.04
N LYS A 109 12.92 -0.37 19.84
CA LYS A 109 13.72 0.55 20.67
C LYS A 109 14.46 1.58 19.83
N THR A 110 14.69 2.75 20.42
CA THR A 110 15.35 3.89 19.77
C THR A 110 16.59 4.32 20.53
N VAL A 111 17.45 5.11 19.87
CA VAL A 111 18.66 5.69 20.46
C VAL A 111 18.36 6.66 21.61
N LYS A 112 17.09 7.04 21.80
CA LYS A 112 16.65 7.82 22.98
C LYS A 112 16.43 6.97 24.21
N ASP A 113 16.16 5.69 24.01
CA ASP A 113 15.84 4.75 25.09
C ASP A 113 17.11 4.20 25.73
N ILE A 114 18.26 4.30 25.06
CA ILE A 114 19.55 3.75 25.53
C ILE A 114 20.38 4.77 26.30
N LYS A 115 21.01 4.30 27.39
CA LYS A 115 21.95 5.07 28.22
C LYS A 115 23.39 4.63 28.06
N TRP A 116 23.63 3.40 27.64
CA TRP A 116 24.96 2.90 27.33
C TRP A 116 24.90 1.79 26.28
N LEU A 117 26.00 1.66 25.54
CA LEU A 117 26.31 0.56 24.64
C LEU A 117 27.59 -0.11 25.14
N SER A 118 27.63 -1.44 25.18
CA SER A 118 28.74 -2.21 25.72
C SER A 118 29.02 -3.45 24.86
N VAL A 119 30.27 -3.92 24.93
CA VAL A 119 30.61 -5.32 24.66
C VAL A 119 30.58 -6.06 25.99
N TRP A 120 29.55 -6.88 26.21
CA TRP A 120 29.27 -7.51 27.50
C TRP A 120 29.43 -9.03 27.40
N CYS A 121 30.16 -9.62 28.35
CA CYS A 121 30.27 -11.06 28.50
C CYS A 121 29.30 -11.56 29.55
N ARG A 122 28.25 -12.26 29.12
CA ARG A 122 27.18 -12.76 30.01
C ARG A 122 27.67 -13.86 30.93
N ALA A 123 28.51 -14.78 30.45
CA ALA A 123 29.06 -15.87 31.26
C ALA A 123 29.82 -15.41 32.52
N PHE A 124 30.42 -14.22 32.49
CA PHE A 124 31.19 -13.67 33.60
C PHE A 124 30.59 -12.41 34.23
N GLY A 125 29.51 -11.86 33.66
CA GLY A 125 28.93 -10.59 34.10
C GLY A 125 29.92 -9.42 33.99
N VAL A 126 30.75 -9.39 32.94
CA VAL A 126 31.84 -8.40 32.78
C VAL A 126 31.63 -7.53 31.55
N ASN A 127 31.76 -6.22 31.74
CA ASN A 127 31.85 -5.22 30.68
C ASN A 127 33.27 -5.16 30.11
N PHE A 128 33.44 -5.49 28.83
CA PHE A 128 34.72 -5.40 28.13
C PHE A 128 35.02 -4.01 27.58
N GLY A 129 33.99 -3.21 27.37
CA GLY A 129 34.14 -1.82 26.97
C GLY A 129 32.80 -1.19 26.67
N GLU A 130 32.69 0.10 26.94
CA GLU A 130 31.41 0.80 26.88
C GLU A 130 31.51 2.20 26.26
N LEU A 131 30.37 2.67 25.77
CA LEU A 131 30.08 4.06 25.46
C LEU A 131 28.84 4.46 26.26
N VAL A 132 28.95 5.53 27.04
CA VAL A 132 27.81 6.16 27.72
C VAL A 132 27.18 7.18 26.79
N PHE A 133 25.87 7.10 26.60
CA PHE A 133 25.12 8.02 25.75
C PHE A 133 24.81 9.31 26.51
N PRO A 134 24.88 10.48 25.85
CA PRO A 134 24.45 11.74 26.45
C PRO A 134 22.93 11.74 26.69
N ASP A 135 22.44 12.54 27.63
CA ASP A 135 21.00 12.61 27.93
C ASP A 135 20.15 13.04 26.74
N ARG A 136 20.69 13.90 25.88
CA ARG A 136 20.07 14.30 24.62
C ARG A 136 20.90 13.79 23.46
N VAL A 137 20.50 12.64 22.93
CA VAL A 137 21.14 12.00 21.78
C VAL A 137 20.65 12.65 20.49
N PRO A 138 21.49 13.40 19.75
CA PRO A 138 21.13 13.83 18.40
C PRO A 138 21.12 12.61 17.48
N TYR A 139 20.16 12.58 16.56
CA TYR A 139 20.18 11.61 15.47
C TYR A 139 19.62 12.26 14.19
N PRO A 140 20.12 11.87 13.02
CA PRO A 140 19.62 12.37 11.75
C PRO A 140 18.21 11.86 11.46
N ARG A 141 17.42 12.66 10.74
CA ARG A 141 16.05 12.31 10.34
C ARG A 141 15.68 12.98 9.02
N PRO A 142 14.77 12.41 8.20
CA PRO A 142 14.29 13.06 6.99
C PRO A 142 13.78 14.47 7.28
N GLN A 143 14.10 15.44 6.40
CA GLN A 143 13.75 16.85 6.57
C GLN A 143 12.99 17.39 5.37
N LYS A 144 11.97 18.22 5.63
CA LYS A 144 11.22 18.90 4.57
C LYS A 144 11.90 20.20 4.17
N ILE A 145 11.95 20.46 2.87
CA ILE A 145 12.44 21.71 2.29
C ILE A 145 11.37 22.30 1.35
N SER A 146 11.69 23.44 0.75
CA SER A 146 10.80 24.18 -0.14
C SER A 146 10.23 23.28 -1.25
N PRO A 147 8.97 23.50 -1.67
CA PRO A 147 8.44 22.87 -2.88
C PRO A 147 9.11 23.46 -4.13
N PHE A 148 9.00 22.76 -5.26
CA PHE A 148 9.17 23.40 -6.56
C PHE A 148 8.03 24.36 -6.83
N ASP A 149 8.39 25.52 -7.37
CA ASP A 149 7.47 26.52 -7.89
C ASP A 149 8.17 27.22 -9.06
N GLY A 150 7.62 27.08 -10.25
CA GLY A 150 8.32 27.37 -11.49
C GLY A 150 7.41 27.53 -12.70
N ILE A 151 8.03 27.67 -13.86
CA ILE A 151 7.38 27.76 -15.17
C ILE A 151 7.18 26.36 -15.77
N HIS A 152 6.48 26.25 -16.89
CA HIS A 152 6.18 24.95 -17.54
C HIS A 152 5.45 23.94 -16.62
N ASP A 153 4.59 24.45 -15.75
CA ASP A 153 3.87 23.68 -14.72
C ASP A 153 4.78 22.93 -13.73
N VAL A 154 6.06 23.32 -13.62
CA VAL A 154 6.98 22.79 -12.60
C VAL A 154 6.50 23.21 -11.22
N LYS A 155 5.89 22.26 -10.50
CA LYS A 155 5.37 22.45 -9.15
C LYS A 155 5.40 21.16 -8.37
N SER A 156 5.52 21.24 -7.05
CA SER A 156 5.41 20.08 -6.16
C SER A 156 4.86 20.45 -4.79
N GLU A 157 4.59 19.45 -3.93
CA GLU A 157 4.56 19.68 -2.49
C GLU A 157 5.97 19.89 -1.91
N SER A 158 6.06 20.19 -0.61
CA SER A 158 7.35 20.25 0.09
C SER A 158 8.15 18.97 -0.12
N ILE A 159 9.36 19.13 -0.64
CA ILE A 159 10.29 18.04 -0.92
C ILE A 159 10.82 17.50 0.41
N VAL A 160 10.98 16.17 0.50
CA VAL A 160 11.60 15.52 1.66
C VAL A 160 13.00 15.07 1.25
N VAL A 161 14.01 15.58 1.94
CA VAL A 161 15.37 15.01 1.91
C VAL A 161 15.34 13.78 2.81
N VAL A 162 15.34 12.59 2.19
CA VAL A 162 15.17 11.31 2.88
C VAL A 162 16.47 10.92 3.59
N ASP A 163 17.59 11.02 2.88
CA ASP A 163 18.94 10.79 3.35
C ASP A 163 19.91 11.71 2.60
N ALA A 164 21.22 11.53 2.81
CA ALA A 164 22.27 12.35 2.22
C ALA A 164 22.31 12.31 0.68
N GLN A 165 21.59 11.39 0.01
CA GLN A 165 21.58 11.23 -1.45
C GLN A 165 20.18 11.15 -2.06
N THR A 166 19.11 11.09 -1.28
CA THR A 166 17.78 10.77 -1.79
C THR A 166 16.78 11.89 -1.53
N PHE A 167 16.13 12.35 -2.59
CA PHE A 167 15.00 13.27 -2.54
C PHE A 167 13.69 12.55 -2.83
N LEU A 168 12.67 12.87 -2.05
CA LEU A 168 11.29 12.52 -2.34
C LEU A 168 10.51 13.79 -2.69
N ILE A 169 9.91 13.81 -3.87
CA ILE A 169 9.27 14.98 -4.48
C ILE A 169 7.79 14.64 -4.71
N PRO A 170 6.90 14.94 -3.74
CA PRO A 170 5.49 14.57 -3.84
C PRO A 170 4.73 15.49 -4.80
N SER A 171 3.75 14.92 -5.49
CA SER A 171 2.82 15.66 -6.37
C SER A 171 3.51 16.54 -7.43
N PHE A 172 4.66 16.08 -7.95
CA PHE A 172 5.41 16.77 -8.99
C PHE A 172 4.62 16.85 -10.30
N SER A 173 4.59 18.03 -10.92
CA SER A 173 4.03 18.25 -12.25
C SER A 173 5.05 18.96 -13.13
N TYR A 174 4.96 18.72 -14.45
CA TYR A 174 5.74 19.39 -15.49
C TYR A 174 5.00 19.14 -16.82
N ASP A 175 4.83 20.17 -17.64
CA ASP A 175 3.99 20.11 -18.85
C ASP A 175 4.57 19.25 -19.99
N GLY A 176 5.87 18.94 -19.93
CA GLY A 176 6.58 18.11 -20.91
C GLY A 176 6.88 18.82 -22.24
N THR A 177 6.76 20.15 -22.30
CA THR A 177 6.84 20.91 -23.56
C THR A 177 8.26 21.24 -24.01
N ALA A 178 9.24 21.23 -23.11
CA ALA A 178 10.61 21.54 -23.49
C ALA A 178 11.35 20.33 -24.08
N PRO A 179 12.23 20.58 -25.05
CA PRO A 179 12.87 19.51 -25.81
C PRO A 179 13.96 18.76 -25.03
N ASP A 180 14.48 19.33 -23.93
CA ASP A 180 15.70 18.84 -23.27
C ASP A 180 15.75 19.25 -21.79
N ALA A 181 14.66 18.99 -21.05
CA ALA A 181 14.55 19.27 -19.60
C ALA A 181 15.06 18.10 -18.77
N HIS A 182 15.81 18.37 -17.69
CA HIS A 182 16.46 17.36 -16.84
C HIS A 182 16.40 17.73 -15.36
N PHE A 183 16.51 16.73 -14.48
CA PHE A 183 16.91 16.99 -13.09
C PHE A 183 18.37 17.42 -13.04
N TRP A 184 18.63 18.50 -12.33
CA TRP A 184 19.91 19.21 -12.37
C TRP A 184 20.33 19.67 -10.99
N VAL A 185 21.60 19.49 -10.64
CA VAL A 185 22.18 19.98 -9.37
C VAL A 185 23.51 20.67 -9.56
N GLY A 186 23.82 21.59 -8.66
CA GLY A 186 25.11 22.25 -8.68
C GLY A 186 25.36 23.12 -7.46
N LYS A 187 26.49 23.84 -7.52
CA LYS A 187 26.93 24.79 -6.52
C LYS A 187 26.63 26.22 -6.98
N GLY A 188 26.76 27.19 -6.07
CA GLY A 188 26.57 28.60 -6.35
C GLY A 188 25.20 29.11 -5.90
N THR A 189 24.85 30.33 -6.33
CA THR A 189 23.66 31.03 -5.85
C THR A 189 22.41 30.74 -6.69
N ARG A 190 22.58 30.26 -7.93
CA ARG A 190 21.51 29.98 -8.89
C ARG A 190 21.89 28.80 -9.80
N PRO A 191 20.92 28.09 -10.39
CA PRO A 191 21.18 27.10 -11.42
C PRO A 191 21.86 27.68 -12.67
N GLY A 192 22.72 26.87 -13.28
CA GLY A 192 23.51 27.26 -14.44
C GLY A 192 24.00 26.05 -15.25
N PRO A 193 24.62 26.30 -16.41
CA PRO A 193 25.15 25.27 -17.32
C PRO A 193 26.21 24.37 -16.68
N GLU A 194 26.86 24.82 -15.60
CA GLU A 194 27.89 24.10 -14.85
C GLU A 194 27.35 23.03 -13.89
N GLY A 195 26.02 22.87 -13.82
CA GLY A 195 25.42 21.80 -13.02
C GLY A 195 25.63 20.40 -13.63
N ASN A 196 25.10 19.40 -12.92
CA ASN A 196 25.26 17.99 -13.24
C ASN A 196 23.89 17.34 -13.35
N TYR A 197 23.79 16.39 -14.30
CA TYR A 197 22.62 15.54 -14.47
C TYR A 197 22.34 14.72 -13.21
N ILE A 198 21.05 14.55 -12.92
CA ILE A 198 20.56 13.47 -12.06
C ILE A 198 19.60 12.63 -12.89
N ALA A 199 19.73 11.33 -12.74
CA ALA A 199 18.81 10.40 -13.37
C ALA A 199 17.38 10.60 -12.81
N ASP A 200 16.39 10.43 -13.66
CA ASP A 200 14.99 10.41 -13.27
C ASP A 200 14.66 9.20 -12.36
N GLU A 201 13.39 9.05 -11.98
CA GLU A 201 12.95 7.97 -11.10
C GLU A 201 13.15 6.56 -11.69
N ASN A 202 13.43 6.45 -12.99
CA ASN A 202 13.68 5.19 -13.71
C ASN A 202 15.17 4.97 -13.98
N GLY A 203 16.06 5.85 -13.49
CA GLY A 203 17.49 5.78 -13.75
C GLY A 203 17.90 6.29 -15.14
N SER A 204 17.03 7.04 -15.82
CA SER A 204 17.27 7.60 -17.15
C SER A 204 17.82 9.01 -17.09
N ASN A 205 18.75 9.35 -17.98
CA ASN A 205 19.22 10.72 -18.25
C ASN A 205 18.61 11.29 -19.55
N GLU A 206 17.58 10.64 -20.10
CA GLU A 206 16.83 11.18 -21.24
C GLU A 206 15.96 12.38 -20.83
N PRO A 207 15.59 13.26 -21.78
CA PRO A 207 14.72 14.40 -21.49
C PRO A 207 13.44 13.99 -20.75
N LEU A 208 13.11 14.75 -19.71
CA LEU A 208 11.93 14.56 -18.89
C LEU A 208 10.66 14.65 -19.73
N LYS A 209 9.79 13.67 -19.54
CA LYS A 209 8.44 13.65 -20.13
C LYS A 209 7.48 14.47 -19.28
N LYS A 210 6.23 14.60 -19.75
CA LYS A 210 5.15 15.22 -18.97
C LYS A 210 4.92 14.46 -17.66
N TYR A 211 4.81 15.20 -16.56
CA TYR A 211 4.42 14.70 -15.24
C TYR A 211 3.10 15.33 -14.80
N GLY A 212 2.17 14.54 -14.27
CA GLY A 212 0.89 15.01 -13.73
C GLY A 212 0.69 14.58 -12.28
N LYS A 213 1.02 15.45 -11.32
CA LYS A 213 0.92 15.18 -9.87
C LYS A 213 1.52 13.82 -9.44
N LYS A 214 2.62 13.42 -10.08
CA LYS A 214 3.33 12.16 -9.78
C LYS A 214 4.28 12.37 -8.61
N THR A 215 4.39 11.40 -7.72
CA THR A 215 5.43 11.44 -6.69
C THR A 215 6.70 10.79 -7.19
N LEU A 216 7.85 11.48 -7.05
CA LEU A 216 9.14 11.04 -7.58
C LEU A 216 10.13 10.77 -6.45
N VAL A 217 10.95 9.73 -6.63
CA VAL A 217 12.15 9.47 -5.83
C VAL A 217 13.35 9.70 -6.74
N VAL A 218 14.16 10.70 -6.41
CA VAL A 218 15.35 11.08 -7.18
C VAL A 218 16.58 10.83 -6.32
N VAL A 219 17.53 10.07 -6.84
CA VAL A 219 18.75 9.66 -6.12
C VAL A 219 19.96 10.32 -6.76
N LEU A 220 20.73 11.03 -5.94
CA LEU A 220 21.99 11.65 -6.36
C LEU A 220 23.03 10.60 -6.79
N PRO A 221 23.95 10.95 -7.70
CA PRO A 221 25.11 10.14 -8.02
C PRO A 221 25.92 9.75 -6.78
N SER A 222 26.61 8.60 -6.85
CA SER A 222 27.28 8.00 -5.68
C SER A 222 28.37 8.87 -5.04
N ASP A 223 28.94 9.80 -5.79
CA ASP A 223 30.03 10.69 -5.40
C ASP A 223 29.57 12.06 -4.88
N ILE A 224 28.26 12.33 -4.86
CA ILE A 224 27.67 13.61 -4.46
C ILE A 224 26.65 13.38 -3.35
N THR A 225 26.60 14.30 -2.38
CA THR A 225 25.55 14.36 -1.36
C THR A 225 24.80 15.68 -1.39
N VAL A 226 23.69 15.76 -0.66
CA VAL A 226 22.96 17.01 -0.43
C VAL A 226 23.83 18.10 0.21
N PHE A 227 24.89 17.73 0.93
CA PHE A 227 25.82 18.68 1.53
C PHE A 227 26.76 19.32 0.51
N ASP A 228 26.97 18.64 -0.62
CA ASP A 228 27.86 19.07 -1.71
C ASP A 228 27.16 20.00 -2.72
N ILE A 229 25.85 20.17 -2.63
CA ILE A 229 25.06 20.95 -3.59
C ILE A 229 24.38 22.14 -2.92
N ASP A 230 24.09 23.17 -3.70
CA ASP A 230 23.42 24.40 -3.25
C ASP A 230 21.97 24.49 -3.75
N TRP A 231 21.65 23.80 -4.83
CA TRP A 231 20.33 23.80 -5.45
C TRP A 231 20.03 22.50 -6.20
N LEU A 232 18.73 22.19 -6.31
CA LEU A 232 18.14 21.16 -7.19
C LEU A 232 17.16 21.88 -8.13
N SER A 233 17.21 21.58 -9.42
CA SER A 233 16.50 22.32 -10.49
C SER A 233 15.94 21.39 -11.55
N ILE A 234 14.87 21.84 -12.21
CA ILE A 234 14.46 21.37 -13.53
C ILE A 234 15.09 22.30 -14.57
N TRP A 235 16.14 21.83 -15.23
CA TRP A 235 16.96 22.64 -16.13
C TRP A 235 16.79 22.19 -17.58
N CYS A 236 16.55 23.14 -18.49
CA CYS A 236 16.59 22.86 -19.92
C CYS A 236 17.99 23.10 -20.47
N VAL A 237 18.68 22.02 -20.86
CA VAL A 237 20.07 22.07 -21.34
C VAL A 237 20.16 22.75 -22.71
N ALA A 238 19.24 22.44 -23.63
CA ALA A 238 19.20 23.06 -24.96
C ALA A 238 19.06 24.60 -24.94
N PHE A 239 18.37 25.17 -23.94
CA PHE A 239 18.09 26.60 -23.86
C PHE A 239 18.80 27.34 -22.71
N PHE A 240 19.50 26.61 -21.84
CA PHE A 240 20.14 27.15 -20.64
C PHE A 240 19.18 27.93 -19.72
N VAL A 241 17.99 27.37 -19.48
CA VAL A 241 16.94 28.00 -18.66
C VAL A 241 16.57 27.11 -17.48
N ASP A 242 16.47 27.71 -16.30
CA ASP A 242 15.90 27.10 -15.09
C ASP A 242 14.38 27.20 -15.14
N PHE A 243 13.68 26.07 -15.16
CA PHE A 243 12.22 26.06 -15.11
C PHE A 243 11.68 26.11 -13.70
N GLY A 244 12.50 25.80 -12.70
CA GLY A 244 12.12 25.83 -11.31
C GLY A 244 13.21 25.18 -10.47
N SER A 245 13.62 25.86 -9.40
CA SER A 245 14.68 25.38 -8.52
C SER A 245 14.39 25.62 -7.06
N ILE A 246 15.02 24.80 -6.23
CA ILE A 246 14.99 24.89 -4.79
C ILE A 246 16.40 25.02 -4.24
N ARG A 247 16.54 25.69 -3.09
CA ARG A 247 17.80 25.82 -2.35
C ARG A 247 17.93 24.70 -1.34
N ILE A 248 19.14 24.15 -1.22
CA ILE A 248 19.46 23.13 -0.22
C ILE A 248 19.95 23.83 1.06
N PRO A 249 19.26 23.69 2.21
CA PRO A 249 19.73 24.23 3.48
C PRO A 249 21.08 23.62 3.88
N LYS A 250 21.96 24.42 4.51
CA LYS A 250 23.31 23.97 4.89
C LYS A 250 23.39 23.31 6.25
N ASP A 251 22.34 23.44 7.05
CA ASP A 251 22.20 22.89 8.40
C ASP A 251 21.33 21.62 8.43
N LEU A 252 21.17 20.94 7.28
CA LEU A 252 20.44 19.68 7.21
C LEU A 252 21.07 18.63 8.13
N ASN A 253 20.23 17.95 8.92
CA ASN A 253 20.60 16.77 9.70
C ASN A 253 19.75 15.58 9.26
N VAL A 254 20.16 14.98 8.14
CA VAL A 254 19.47 13.88 7.45
C VAL A 254 20.32 12.61 7.50
N PRO A 255 19.74 11.40 7.50
CA PRO A 255 20.51 10.15 7.58
C PRO A 255 21.60 10.05 6.50
N PRO A 256 22.74 9.38 6.76
CA PRO A 256 23.63 8.95 5.68
C PRO A 256 22.90 7.95 4.78
N SER A 257 23.24 7.92 3.48
CA SER A 257 22.66 6.91 2.60
C SER A 257 23.25 5.53 2.91
N LEU A 258 22.45 4.46 2.78
CA LEU A 258 22.92 3.09 3.01
C LEU A 258 24.05 2.70 2.04
N ARG A 259 24.00 3.21 0.81
CA ARG A 259 25.05 3.03 -0.21
C ARG A 259 26.39 3.57 0.26
N MET A 260 26.40 4.75 0.90
CA MET A 260 27.62 5.36 1.45
C MET A 260 28.21 4.54 2.60
N LEU A 261 27.38 3.86 3.36
CA LEU A 261 27.82 3.00 4.46
C LEU A 261 28.28 1.60 3.99
N GLY A 262 28.21 1.31 2.68
CA GLY A 262 28.50 -0.02 2.13
C GLY A 262 27.44 -1.06 2.50
N ILE A 263 26.23 -0.61 2.83
CA ILE A 263 25.11 -1.45 3.25
C ILE A 263 24.17 -1.62 2.06
N GLU A 264 23.88 -2.87 1.68
CA GLU A 264 22.83 -3.14 0.71
C GLU A 264 21.48 -2.69 1.31
N PRO A 265 20.67 -1.84 0.62
CA PRO A 265 19.44 -1.28 1.18
C PRO A 265 18.46 -2.31 1.77
N GLN A 266 18.50 -3.53 1.23
CA GLN A 266 17.68 -4.66 1.65
C GLN A 266 17.93 -5.11 3.09
N THR A 267 19.13 -4.88 3.65
CA THR A 267 19.45 -5.29 5.02
C THR A 267 18.80 -4.40 6.08
N LYS A 268 18.06 -3.35 5.67
CA LYS A 268 17.30 -2.45 6.56
C LYS A 268 15.80 -2.59 6.41
N LEU A 269 15.34 -3.40 5.46
CA LEU A 269 13.94 -3.64 5.19
C LEU A 269 13.61 -5.07 5.58
N ASN A 270 12.43 -5.25 6.17
CA ASN A 270 11.79 -6.53 6.14
C ASN A 270 11.13 -6.73 4.78
N CYS A 271 11.14 -7.94 4.25
CA CYS A 271 10.40 -8.30 3.05
C CYS A 271 9.78 -9.69 3.20
N GLU A 272 8.51 -9.82 2.82
CA GLU A 272 7.80 -11.09 2.75
C GLU A 272 7.00 -11.20 1.44
N ILE A 273 6.95 -12.41 0.88
CA ILE A 273 6.13 -12.71 -0.30
C ILE A 273 4.72 -13.04 0.17
N LEU A 274 3.72 -12.30 -0.32
CA LEU A 274 2.31 -12.49 -0.02
C LEU A 274 1.62 -13.42 -1.03
N ASP A 275 1.88 -13.21 -2.32
CA ASP A 275 1.41 -14.08 -3.41
C ASP A 275 2.48 -14.23 -4.49
N PRO A 276 3.14 -15.40 -4.62
CA PRO A 276 4.17 -15.61 -5.62
C PRO A 276 3.67 -15.46 -7.06
N SER A 277 2.39 -15.76 -7.32
CA SER A 277 1.84 -15.75 -8.68
C SER A 277 1.68 -14.35 -9.27
N GLN A 278 1.42 -13.35 -8.44
CA GLN A 278 1.44 -11.92 -8.82
C GLN A 278 2.77 -11.23 -8.49
N GLY A 279 3.73 -11.96 -7.93
CA GLY A 279 4.90 -11.37 -7.28
C GLY A 279 4.48 -10.29 -6.27
N PHE A 280 3.39 -10.56 -5.53
CA PHE A 280 2.90 -9.66 -4.50
C PHE A 280 3.81 -9.76 -3.28
N GLU A 281 4.52 -8.70 -2.98
CA GLU A 281 5.44 -8.57 -1.86
C GLU A 281 5.02 -7.41 -0.97
N VAL A 282 5.30 -7.55 0.32
CA VAL A 282 5.26 -6.46 1.28
C VAL A 282 6.64 -6.25 1.87
N ARG A 283 7.07 -4.99 1.83
CA ARG A 283 8.33 -4.54 2.40
C ARG A 283 8.03 -3.51 3.46
N TRP A 284 8.69 -3.58 4.62
CA TRP A 284 8.47 -2.57 5.65
C TRP A 284 9.70 -2.26 6.48
N ALA A 285 9.68 -1.06 7.06
CA ALA A 285 10.58 -0.66 8.14
C ALA A 285 9.86 0.33 9.06
N ILE A 286 10.11 0.24 10.37
CA ILE A 286 9.67 1.30 11.28
C ILE A 286 10.66 2.47 11.30
N ALA A 287 10.11 3.67 11.30
CA ALA A 287 10.82 4.93 11.34
C ALA A 287 10.23 5.78 12.46
N GLY A 288 10.86 5.76 13.63
CA GLY A 288 10.35 6.44 14.82
C GLY A 288 9.01 5.88 15.29
N ARG A 289 7.94 6.67 15.18
CA ARG A 289 6.56 6.31 15.60
C ARG A 289 5.65 5.92 14.43
N SER A 290 6.24 5.61 13.29
CA SER A 290 5.52 5.25 12.07
C SER A 290 6.14 4.02 11.44
N ILE A 291 5.37 3.33 10.61
CA ILE A 291 5.85 2.28 9.71
C ILE A 291 5.79 2.81 8.27
N VAL A 292 6.84 2.54 7.51
CA VAL A 292 6.88 2.75 6.06
C VAL A 292 6.71 1.39 5.41
N THR A 293 5.66 1.26 4.60
CA THR A 293 5.30 0.02 3.91
C THR A 293 5.38 0.25 2.41
N GLN A 294 5.98 -0.69 1.69
CA GLN A 294 6.00 -0.73 0.24
C GLN A 294 5.33 -2.03 -0.22
N LEU A 295 4.28 -1.87 -1.02
CA LEU A 295 3.62 -2.97 -1.71
C LEU A 295 4.13 -3.03 -3.14
N VAL A 296 4.47 -4.23 -3.58
CA VAL A 296 4.95 -4.52 -4.93
C VAL A 296 4.09 -5.64 -5.48
N ALA A 297 3.42 -5.44 -6.61
CA ALA A 297 2.69 -6.51 -7.29
C ALA A 297 2.57 -6.20 -8.78
N LYS A 298 2.42 -7.24 -9.59
CA LYS A 298 1.91 -7.08 -10.94
C LYS A 298 0.40 -6.88 -10.85
N LEU A 299 -0.07 -5.74 -11.32
CA LEU A 299 -1.48 -5.34 -11.29
C LEU A 299 -1.98 -5.11 -12.72
N ASP A 300 -3.20 -5.56 -12.99
CA ASP A 300 -3.93 -5.17 -14.18
C ASP A 300 -4.43 -3.72 -14.06
N LYS A 301 -4.88 -3.16 -15.20
CA LYS A 301 -5.41 -1.80 -15.22
C LYS A 301 -6.62 -1.70 -14.28
N ASN A 302 -6.64 -0.69 -13.43
CA ASN A 302 -7.68 -0.44 -12.42
C ASN A 302 -7.77 -1.55 -11.35
N GLU A 303 -6.65 -2.18 -11.00
CA GLU A 303 -6.57 -3.01 -9.80
C GLU A 303 -5.93 -2.27 -8.62
N TYR A 304 -6.37 -2.63 -7.41
CA TYR A 304 -5.77 -2.30 -6.14
C TYR A 304 -5.06 -3.52 -5.56
N MET A 305 -4.10 -3.26 -4.70
CA MET A 305 -3.56 -4.21 -3.73
C MET A 305 -3.76 -3.64 -2.32
N ALA A 306 -4.14 -4.49 -1.38
CA ALA A 306 -4.42 -4.11 0.00
C ALA A 306 -3.61 -4.96 0.96
N PHE A 307 -3.15 -4.34 2.05
CA PHE A 307 -2.40 -4.99 3.12
C PHE A 307 -2.64 -4.29 4.45
N GLY A 308 -2.83 -5.07 5.52
CA GLY A 308 -2.92 -4.53 6.87
C GLY A 308 -3.24 -5.57 7.94
N LEU A 309 -3.73 -5.10 9.08
CA LEU A 309 -4.03 -5.91 10.24
C LEU A 309 -5.36 -6.64 10.09
N SER A 310 -5.37 -7.90 10.53
CA SER A 310 -6.59 -8.70 10.63
C SER A 310 -7.54 -8.12 11.69
N GLY A 311 -8.84 -8.27 11.48
CA GLY A 311 -9.87 -7.93 12.47
C GLY A 311 -9.91 -8.86 13.69
N ASP A 312 -9.01 -9.84 13.74
CA ASP A 312 -8.70 -10.68 14.89
C ASP A 312 -7.17 -10.77 15.02
N PRO A 313 -6.57 -10.44 16.18
CA PRO A 313 -5.12 -10.40 16.31
C PRO A 313 -4.45 -11.78 16.18
N GLN A 314 -5.18 -12.87 16.38
CA GLN A 314 -4.64 -14.24 16.44
C GLN A 314 -4.93 -15.11 15.21
N ARG A 315 -5.82 -14.67 14.31
CA ARG A 315 -6.18 -15.41 13.10
C ARG A 315 -6.61 -14.51 11.97
N ILE A 316 -6.65 -15.02 10.74
CA ILE A 316 -7.14 -14.27 9.58
C ILE A 316 -8.64 -13.98 9.68
N LYS A 317 -9.01 -12.70 9.63
CA LYS A 317 -10.39 -12.24 9.62
C LYS A 317 -10.46 -10.88 8.92
N MET A 318 -11.10 -10.83 7.75
CA MET A 318 -11.27 -9.57 7.02
C MET A 318 -12.23 -8.62 7.73
N ILE A 319 -13.36 -9.11 8.26
CA ILE A 319 -14.32 -8.25 8.97
C ILE A 319 -13.71 -7.74 10.28
N GLY A 320 -13.70 -6.42 10.45
CA GLY A 320 -13.03 -5.68 11.50
C GLY A 320 -11.55 -5.39 11.21
N GLY A 321 -11.06 -5.78 10.04
CA GLY A 321 -9.69 -5.51 9.61
C GLY A 321 -9.47 -4.03 9.30
N ASP A 322 -8.22 -3.63 9.49
CA ASP A 322 -7.71 -2.29 9.25
C ASP A 322 -6.58 -2.41 8.24
N VAL A 323 -6.82 -1.91 7.04
CA VAL A 323 -5.96 -2.14 5.87
C VAL A 323 -5.68 -0.87 5.11
N THR A 324 -4.48 -0.77 4.56
CA THR A 324 -4.22 0.21 3.50
C THR A 324 -4.57 -0.40 2.16
N VAL A 325 -5.36 0.31 1.36
CA VAL A 325 -5.65 0.01 -0.04
C VAL A 325 -4.81 0.94 -0.92
N ALA A 326 -4.01 0.36 -1.81
CA ALA A 326 -3.14 1.11 -2.70
C ALA A 326 -3.35 0.70 -4.17
N TRP A 327 -3.42 1.69 -5.06
CA TRP A 327 -3.58 1.48 -6.50
C TRP A 327 -2.87 2.59 -7.30
N MET A 328 -2.81 2.42 -8.62
CA MET A 328 -2.22 3.42 -9.52
C MET A 328 -3.08 3.61 -10.77
N ASP A 329 -3.24 4.86 -11.19
CA ASP A 329 -3.71 5.16 -12.54
C ASP A 329 -2.54 4.96 -13.52
N HIS A 330 -2.56 3.84 -14.26
CA HIS A 330 -1.50 3.49 -15.21
C HIS A 330 -1.38 4.47 -16.39
N ASN A 331 -2.39 5.31 -16.67
CA ASN A 331 -2.29 6.30 -17.75
C ASN A 331 -1.50 7.54 -17.32
N THR A 332 -1.61 7.94 -16.04
CA THR A 332 -0.95 9.13 -15.49
C THR A 332 0.28 8.82 -14.65
N GLY A 333 0.42 7.56 -14.21
CA GLY A 333 1.42 7.13 -13.23
C GLY A 333 1.12 7.63 -11.81
N GLN A 334 -0.06 8.20 -11.57
CA GLN A 334 -0.46 8.70 -10.26
C GLN A 334 -0.84 7.53 -9.35
N GLY A 335 -0.10 7.36 -8.26
CA GLY A 335 -0.44 6.41 -7.21
C GLY A 335 -1.40 6.97 -6.17
N PHE A 336 -2.07 6.06 -5.47
CA PHE A 336 -2.98 6.32 -4.36
C PHE A 336 -2.72 5.29 -3.26
N ALA A 337 -2.86 5.71 -2.01
CA ALA A 337 -2.86 4.83 -0.84
C ALA A 337 -3.82 5.44 0.18
N GLU A 338 -4.85 4.66 0.53
CA GLU A 338 -5.92 5.09 1.41
C GLU A 338 -6.13 4.07 2.53
N ASP A 339 -6.44 4.60 3.70
CA ASP A 339 -6.76 3.87 4.91
C ASP A 339 -8.20 3.36 4.87
N TYR A 340 -8.42 2.09 5.23
CA TYR A 340 -9.70 1.39 5.11
C TYR A 340 -10.01 0.54 6.34
N TYR A 341 -11.18 0.79 6.91
CA TYR A 341 -11.84 -0.14 7.82
C TYR A 341 -12.83 -1.08 7.10
N LEU A 342 -12.73 -2.37 7.40
CA LEU A 342 -13.52 -3.44 6.78
C LEU A 342 -14.71 -3.86 7.67
N ASP A 343 -15.82 -3.12 7.63
CA ASP A 343 -16.98 -3.36 8.51
C ASP A 343 -17.80 -4.60 8.10
N ALA A 344 -17.94 -4.86 6.80
CA ALA A 344 -18.76 -5.95 6.27
C ALA A 344 -18.27 -6.44 4.90
N LYS A 345 -18.76 -7.60 4.46
CA LYS A 345 -18.50 -8.16 3.12
C LYS A 345 -19.34 -7.46 2.05
N SER A 346 -19.08 -6.18 1.84
CA SER A 346 -19.74 -5.34 0.84
C SER A 346 -18.78 -4.19 0.46
N GLN A 347 -18.87 -3.62 -0.74
CA GLN A 347 -18.22 -2.34 -1.05
C GLN A 347 -18.75 -1.21 -0.15
N CYS A 348 -18.09 -0.06 -0.19
CA CYS A 348 -18.47 1.08 0.63
C CYS A 348 -19.83 1.66 0.21
N ALA A 349 -20.80 1.64 1.14
CA ALA A 349 -22.07 2.32 0.98
C ALA A 349 -22.53 2.91 2.31
N GLY A 350 -22.69 4.24 2.38
CA GLY A 350 -23.14 4.92 3.60
C GLY A 350 -22.23 4.72 4.82
N GLY A 351 -20.92 4.50 4.61
CA GLY A 351 -19.96 4.21 5.68
C GLY A 351 -20.00 2.77 6.19
N ARG A 352 -20.65 1.85 5.47
CA ARG A 352 -20.71 0.40 5.75
C ARG A 352 -20.00 -0.38 4.63
N GLY A 353 -19.43 -1.53 4.97
CA GLY A 353 -18.66 -2.37 4.04
C GLY A 353 -17.15 -2.15 4.15
N ALA A 354 -16.42 -2.37 3.07
CA ALA A 354 -15.02 -1.99 2.91
C ALA A 354 -14.95 -0.52 2.49
N CYS A 355 -14.76 0.36 3.47
CA CYS A 355 -14.82 1.81 3.25
C CYS A 355 -13.47 2.47 3.47
N PRO A 356 -13.08 3.44 2.62
CA PRO A 356 -12.06 4.40 3.01
C PRO A 356 -12.48 5.09 4.30
N ASP A 357 -11.56 5.26 5.23
CA ASP A 357 -11.85 5.82 6.55
C ASP A 357 -12.38 7.24 6.50
N LYS A 358 -11.91 8.02 5.52
CA LYS A 358 -12.44 9.36 5.19
C LYS A 358 -13.94 9.38 4.83
N ASN A 359 -14.51 8.25 4.42
CA ASN A 359 -15.92 8.10 4.06
C ASN A 359 -16.78 7.60 5.25
N ILE A 360 -16.17 7.32 6.41
CA ILE A 360 -16.84 6.90 7.63
C ILE A 360 -16.98 8.11 8.58
N PRO A 361 -18.13 8.31 9.25
CA PRO A 361 -18.27 9.38 10.23
C PRO A 361 -17.22 9.32 11.34
N ARG A 362 -16.41 10.38 11.44
CA ARG A 362 -15.24 10.53 12.37
C ARG A 362 -14.03 9.66 12.03
N GLY A 363 -14.06 8.87 10.97
CA GLY A 363 -12.86 8.22 10.42
C GLY A 363 -11.95 9.25 9.76
N LYS A 364 -10.66 8.93 9.69
CA LYS A 364 -9.63 9.80 9.09
C LYS A 364 -8.66 8.93 8.33
N ASN A 365 -8.29 9.36 7.14
CA ASN A 365 -7.18 8.72 6.43
C ASN A 365 -5.85 9.11 7.08
N ASP A 366 -5.23 8.18 7.81
CA ASP A 366 -3.95 8.37 8.49
C ASP A 366 -2.73 7.90 7.66
N VAL A 367 -3.00 7.22 6.54
CA VAL A 367 -2.03 6.80 5.54
C VAL A 367 -1.60 7.98 4.67
N ARG A 368 -0.29 8.09 4.43
CA ARG A 368 0.28 9.03 3.44
C ARG A 368 1.10 8.28 2.41
N LEU A 369 0.69 8.35 1.14
CA LEU A 369 1.50 7.90 0.01
C LEU A 369 2.83 8.67 -0.01
N LEU A 370 3.91 7.92 -0.12
CA LEU A 370 5.27 8.43 -0.24
C LEU A 370 5.83 8.25 -1.64
N ASN A 371 5.53 7.15 -2.35
CA ASN A 371 6.05 6.93 -3.70
C ASN A 371 5.14 6.02 -4.52
N SER A 372 5.17 6.20 -5.84
CA SER A 372 4.44 5.37 -6.80
C SER A 372 5.27 5.19 -8.07
N ALA A 373 5.65 3.96 -8.39
CA ALA A 373 6.48 3.64 -9.55
C ALA A 373 6.02 2.35 -10.25
N ILE A 374 6.32 2.24 -11.54
CA ILE A 374 6.19 0.98 -12.29
C ILE A 374 7.59 0.57 -12.72
N ILE A 375 8.03 -0.63 -12.34
CA ILE A 375 9.35 -1.17 -12.70
C ILE A 375 9.15 -2.58 -13.25
N ASN A 376 9.51 -2.80 -14.50
CA ASN A 376 9.36 -4.11 -15.18
C ASN A 376 7.93 -4.70 -15.05
N ASP A 377 6.90 -3.89 -15.30
CA ASP A 377 5.48 -4.21 -15.12
C ASP A 377 5.00 -4.46 -13.68
N TYR A 378 5.85 -4.25 -12.67
CA TYR A 378 5.44 -4.29 -11.27
C TYR A 378 5.09 -2.89 -10.79
N THR A 379 3.89 -2.75 -10.24
CA THR A 379 3.46 -1.55 -9.54
C THR A 379 4.03 -1.56 -8.13
N MET A 380 4.75 -0.49 -7.78
CA MET A 380 5.38 -0.29 -6.49
C MET A 380 4.78 0.95 -5.83
N LEU A 381 4.06 0.75 -4.72
CA LEU A 381 3.44 1.82 -3.95
C LEU A 381 4.00 1.82 -2.55
N THR A 382 4.62 2.93 -2.16
CA THR A 382 5.19 3.11 -0.82
C THR A 382 4.38 4.14 -0.07
N TYR A 383 3.98 3.83 1.14
CA TYR A 383 3.21 4.70 2.01
C TYR A 383 3.73 4.63 3.44
N ARG A 384 3.28 5.57 4.27
CA ARG A 384 3.59 5.63 5.69
C ARG A 384 2.31 5.76 6.49
N GLN A 385 2.23 5.01 7.58
CA GLN A 385 1.16 5.10 8.57
C GLN A 385 1.72 5.16 9.99
N PRO A 386 0.99 5.72 10.97
CA PRO A 386 1.32 5.66 12.39
C PRO A 386 1.44 4.21 12.90
N LEU A 387 2.21 4.01 13.98
CA LEU A 387 2.17 2.74 14.72
C LEU A 387 0.99 2.66 15.69
N ASN A 388 0.58 3.81 16.23
CA ASN A 388 -0.54 3.88 17.17
C ASN A 388 -1.80 4.26 16.40
N GLY A 389 -2.85 3.46 16.52
CA GLY A 389 -4.17 3.78 15.97
C GLY A 389 -4.87 4.90 16.76
N ASP A 390 -5.73 5.68 16.10
CA ASP A 390 -6.52 6.80 16.66
C ASP A 390 -8.03 6.48 16.66
N GLY A 391 -8.43 5.38 17.32
CA GLY A 391 -9.83 5.17 17.70
C GLY A 391 -10.38 3.79 17.39
N ARG A 392 -11.58 3.76 16.79
CA ARG A 392 -12.34 2.51 16.55
C ARG A 392 -11.95 1.84 15.24
N PHE A 393 -11.50 2.62 14.26
CA PHE A 393 -11.24 2.17 12.91
C PHE A 393 -9.76 1.83 12.69
N ASP A 394 -8.88 2.40 13.51
CA ASP A 394 -7.43 2.20 13.41
C ASP A 394 -6.93 1.24 14.51
N SER A 395 -6.24 0.19 14.09
CA SER A 395 -5.57 -0.79 14.93
C SER A 395 -4.10 -0.41 15.15
N SER A 396 -3.60 -0.62 16.36
CA SER A 396 -2.18 -0.36 16.64
C SER A 396 -1.29 -1.47 16.09
N ILE A 397 -0.21 -1.07 15.40
CA ILE A 397 0.85 -1.93 14.90
C ILE A 397 1.92 -2.05 16.00
N LEU A 398 1.98 -3.22 16.60
CA LEU A 398 2.84 -3.55 17.72
C LEU A 398 4.21 -4.01 17.21
N THR A 399 5.26 -3.56 17.89
CA THR A 399 6.67 -3.86 17.53
C THR A 399 7.35 -4.82 18.51
N ASN A 400 6.60 -5.40 19.42
CA ASN A 400 7.09 -6.28 20.49
C ASN A 400 6.42 -7.66 20.49
N GLN A 401 5.53 -7.92 19.53
CA GLN A 401 4.81 -9.18 19.38
C GLN A 401 4.34 -9.36 17.94
N SER A 402 4.02 -10.61 17.59
CA SER A 402 3.44 -10.95 16.29
C SER A 402 1.94 -10.59 16.22
N GLN A 403 1.48 -10.14 15.06
CA GLN A 403 0.06 -9.85 14.78
C GLN A 403 -0.38 -10.47 13.46
N SER A 404 -1.61 -10.99 13.43
CA SER A 404 -2.21 -11.53 12.20
C SER A 404 -2.48 -10.42 11.18
N VAL A 405 -2.12 -10.69 9.93
CA VAL A 405 -2.25 -9.75 8.81
C VAL A 405 -3.19 -10.31 7.75
N ILE A 406 -3.74 -9.43 6.93
CA ILE A 406 -4.57 -9.78 5.77
C ILE A 406 -4.12 -8.99 4.54
N TRP A 407 -4.32 -9.59 3.36
CA TRP A 407 -4.03 -8.95 2.09
C TRP A 407 -5.05 -9.37 1.01
N ALA A 408 -5.20 -8.52 0.00
CA ALA A 408 -6.05 -8.77 -1.16
C ALA A 408 -5.56 -8.03 -2.41
N ILE A 409 -5.91 -8.54 -3.58
CA ILE A 409 -5.80 -7.85 -4.87
C ILE A 409 -7.18 -7.88 -5.51
N GLY A 410 -7.62 -6.75 -6.05
CA GLY A 410 -8.93 -6.67 -6.67
C GLY A 410 -9.11 -5.44 -7.55
N PRO A 411 -10.21 -5.40 -8.31
CA PRO A 411 -10.55 -4.25 -9.12
C PRO A 411 -11.02 -3.05 -8.28
N ILE A 412 -10.73 -1.85 -8.79
CA ILE A 412 -11.20 -0.57 -8.25
C ILE A 412 -12.37 -0.03 -9.08
N ASN A 413 -13.41 0.45 -8.41
CA ASN A 413 -14.61 0.95 -9.10
C ASN A 413 -14.42 2.39 -9.62
N SER A 414 -15.44 2.92 -10.29
CA SER A 414 -15.44 4.26 -10.88
C SER A 414 -15.29 5.41 -9.86
N LYS A 415 -15.47 5.15 -8.57
CA LYS A 415 -15.27 6.11 -7.47
C LYS A 415 -13.87 6.05 -6.85
N GLY A 416 -13.01 5.14 -7.31
CA GLY A 416 -11.73 4.87 -6.64
C GLY A 416 -11.89 4.10 -5.34
N GLU A 417 -12.93 3.27 -5.21
CA GLU A 417 -13.20 2.44 -4.03
C GLU A 417 -13.02 0.95 -4.36
N THR A 418 -12.62 0.16 -3.37
CA THR A 418 -12.43 -1.28 -3.53
C THR A 418 -13.71 -1.99 -3.95
N SER A 419 -13.60 -2.85 -4.96
CA SER A 419 -14.60 -3.88 -5.23
C SER A 419 -14.16 -5.23 -4.68
N TYR A 420 -14.92 -6.29 -4.95
CA TYR A 420 -14.58 -7.60 -4.44
C TYR A 420 -13.28 -8.12 -5.04
N HIS A 421 -12.38 -8.58 -4.17
CA HIS A 421 -11.04 -9.01 -4.56
C HIS A 421 -11.04 -10.26 -5.46
N SER A 422 -10.15 -10.29 -6.45
CA SER A 422 -9.86 -11.47 -7.28
C SER A 422 -8.92 -12.43 -6.55
N LYS A 423 -7.99 -11.91 -5.74
CA LYS A 423 -7.08 -12.70 -4.89
C LYS A 423 -7.09 -12.21 -3.47
N ARG A 424 -6.89 -13.13 -2.52
CA ARG A 424 -6.77 -12.82 -1.10
C ARG A 424 -5.97 -13.87 -0.36
N ILE A 425 -5.55 -13.49 0.84
CA ILE A 425 -5.04 -14.42 1.83
C ILE A 425 -6.02 -15.58 2.08
N ARG A 426 -5.47 -16.81 2.15
CA ARG A 426 -6.21 -18.04 2.46
C ARG A 426 -5.65 -18.77 3.69
N ASP A 427 -4.33 -18.72 3.85
CA ASP A 427 -3.62 -19.34 4.96
C ASP A 427 -3.34 -18.33 6.08
N GLU A 428 -3.12 -18.83 7.30
CA GLU A 428 -2.75 -17.99 8.44
C GLU A 428 -1.40 -17.30 8.18
N LEU A 429 -1.35 -15.99 8.41
CA LEU A 429 -0.15 -15.18 8.26
C LEU A 429 -0.09 -14.16 9.38
N ALA A 430 1.05 -14.10 10.07
CA ALA A 430 1.29 -13.15 11.14
C ALA A 430 2.72 -12.61 11.06
N PHE A 431 2.89 -11.33 11.34
CA PHE A 431 4.18 -10.65 11.30
C PHE A 431 4.56 -10.08 12.66
N ASP A 432 5.84 -10.23 13.02
CA ASP A 432 6.49 -9.37 13.99
C ASP A 432 7.06 -8.16 13.26
N PHE A 433 6.35 -7.03 13.33
CA PHE A 433 6.75 -5.81 12.63
C PHE A 433 8.04 -5.19 13.19
N GLY A 434 8.35 -5.45 14.47
CA GLY A 434 9.49 -4.90 15.19
C GLY A 434 10.77 -5.75 15.12
N ARG A 435 10.71 -6.90 14.43
CA ARG A 435 11.85 -7.80 14.26
C ARG A 435 13.05 -7.12 13.60
N ILE A 436 14.23 -7.69 13.83
CA ILE A 436 15.45 -7.34 13.10
C ILE A 436 15.19 -7.53 11.60
N PRO A 437 15.56 -6.55 10.73
CA PRO A 437 15.27 -6.63 9.31
C PRO A 437 15.70 -7.96 8.66
N GLN A 438 14.77 -8.63 8.01
CA GLN A 438 14.98 -9.86 7.26
C GLN A 438 14.37 -9.76 5.86
N TRP A 439 15.17 -10.07 4.85
CA TRP A 439 14.77 -10.02 3.44
C TRP A 439 14.46 -11.43 2.92
N ASN A 440 13.18 -11.79 2.85
CA ASN A 440 12.72 -13.10 2.36
C ASN A 440 12.18 -13.05 0.92
N CYS A 441 12.43 -11.96 0.19
CA CYS A 441 11.96 -11.78 -1.18
C CYS A 441 13.09 -12.04 -2.21
N PRO A 442 12.76 -12.35 -3.48
CA PRO A 442 13.75 -12.55 -4.51
C PRO A 442 14.56 -11.26 -4.78
N ILE A 443 15.86 -11.42 -5.05
CA ILE A 443 16.76 -10.32 -5.43
C ILE A 443 17.04 -10.41 -6.92
N ALA A 444 16.69 -9.37 -7.68
CA ALA A 444 16.97 -9.31 -9.11
C ALA A 444 18.48 -9.53 -9.38
N GLY A 445 18.80 -10.57 -10.16
CA GLY A 445 20.17 -10.87 -10.59
C GLY A 445 21.03 -11.71 -9.61
N LYS A 446 20.54 -12.06 -8.41
CA LYS A 446 21.20 -13.05 -7.54
C LYS A 446 20.37 -14.35 -7.52
N PRO A 447 20.97 -15.53 -7.78
CA PRO A 447 20.27 -16.79 -7.64
C PRO A 447 19.89 -17.03 -6.17
N ASP A 448 18.71 -17.61 -5.91
CA ASP A 448 18.23 -17.96 -4.57
C ASP A 448 19.28 -18.80 -3.82
N THR A 449 19.85 -18.25 -2.75
CA THR A 449 20.75 -18.96 -1.84
C THR A 449 20.03 -19.52 -0.60
N GLY A 450 18.70 -19.43 -0.54
CA GLY A 450 17.89 -20.01 0.53
C GLY A 450 17.62 -21.49 0.32
N GLY A 451 18.30 -22.35 1.07
CA GLY A 451 18.15 -23.81 1.05
C GLY A 451 16.84 -24.35 1.63
N GLY A 452 15.69 -23.84 1.19
CA GLY A 452 14.38 -24.44 1.39
C GLY A 452 13.86 -24.99 0.08
N ARG A 453 13.42 -26.24 0.05
CA ARG A 453 12.76 -26.85 -1.12
C ARG A 453 11.47 -26.09 -1.46
N VAL A 454 11.58 -25.05 -2.27
CA VAL A 454 10.44 -24.47 -2.98
C VAL A 454 10.41 -25.13 -4.35
N ASN A 455 9.38 -25.94 -4.61
CA ASN A 455 9.09 -26.42 -5.95
C ASN A 455 8.95 -25.20 -6.85
N ARG A 456 9.91 -24.98 -7.75
CA ARG A 456 9.81 -24.01 -8.86
C ARG A 456 8.46 -24.24 -9.57
N PRO A 457 7.51 -23.28 -9.51
CA PRO A 457 6.47 -23.26 -10.52
C PRO A 457 7.14 -22.88 -11.83
N THR A 458 6.88 -23.65 -12.86
CA THR A 458 7.14 -23.28 -14.26
C THR A 458 6.65 -21.85 -14.52
N PRO A 459 7.32 -21.04 -15.36
CA PRO A 459 6.82 -19.74 -15.74
C PRO A 459 5.40 -19.91 -16.28
N ALA A 460 4.42 -19.28 -15.63
CA ALA A 460 3.08 -19.22 -16.19
C ALA A 460 3.19 -18.55 -17.56
N PRO A 461 2.60 -19.13 -18.62
CA PRO A 461 2.57 -18.48 -19.93
C PRO A 461 1.93 -17.09 -19.77
N ALA A 462 2.43 -16.13 -20.54
CA ALA A 462 1.84 -14.79 -20.63
C ALA A 462 0.33 -14.93 -20.83
N ARG A 463 -0.47 -14.45 -19.86
CA ARG A 463 -1.92 -14.50 -19.92
C ARG A 463 -2.38 -13.52 -21.00
N GLY A 464 -2.95 -14.07 -22.07
CA GLY A 464 -3.96 -13.34 -22.85
C GLY A 464 -5.21 -13.19 -21.99
N THR A 465 -5.88 -12.05 -22.12
CA THR A 465 -7.22 -11.82 -21.58
C THR A 465 -8.13 -12.96 -22.06
N LYS A 466 -8.67 -13.77 -21.14
CA LYS A 466 -9.65 -14.80 -21.52
C LYS A 466 -10.96 -14.10 -21.92
N ASP A 467 -11.57 -14.55 -23.01
CA ASP A 467 -12.86 -14.02 -23.47
C ASP A 467 -13.97 -14.26 -22.42
N PRO A 468 -14.96 -13.36 -22.30
CA PRO A 468 -16.10 -13.55 -21.40
C PRO A 468 -16.84 -14.85 -21.72
N TRP A 469 -17.39 -15.50 -20.68
CA TRP A 469 -18.27 -16.65 -20.88
C TRP A 469 -19.53 -16.24 -21.64
N PHE A 470 -19.92 -17.07 -22.59
CA PHE A 470 -21.23 -16.97 -23.21
C PHE A 470 -22.30 -17.42 -22.20
N ILE A 471 -23.18 -16.48 -21.82
CA ILE A 471 -24.38 -16.78 -21.04
C ILE A 471 -25.57 -16.75 -22.01
N PRO A 472 -26.36 -17.83 -22.12
CA PRO A 472 -27.54 -17.82 -22.97
C PRO A 472 -28.56 -16.81 -22.45
N ALA A 473 -29.10 -15.98 -23.34
CA ALA A 473 -30.20 -15.08 -23.02
C ALA A 473 -31.50 -15.88 -22.84
N ILE A 474 -32.31 -15.50 -21.85
CA ILE A 474 -33.64 -16.09 -21.68
C ILE A 474 -34.59 -15.43 -22.68
N GLN A 475 -35.07 -16.22 -23.64
CA GLN A 475 -35.90 -15.73 -24.74
C GLN A 475 -37.32 -15.39 -24.27
N CYS A 476 -38.04 -14.54 -25.01
CA CYS A 476 -39.38 -14.10 -24.63
C CYS A 476 -40.47 -15.18 -24.62
N HIS A 477 -40.18 -16.36 -25.20
CA HIS A 477 -41.00 -17.56 -25.13
C HIS A 477 -40.61 -18.48 -23.94
N GLU A 478 -39.54 -18.15 -23.22
CA GLU A 478 -39.03 -18.90 -22.08
C GLU A 478 -39.04 -18.06 -20.78
N PRO A 479 -39.36 -18.67 -19.63
CA PRO A 479 -39.99 -19.97 -19.48
C PRO A 479 -41.48 -19.93 -19.88
N GLU A 480 -42.08 -21.09 -20.18
CA GLU A 480 -43.48 -21.19 -20.63
C GLU A 480 -44.48 -20.54 -19.64
N ASP A 481 -44.20 -20.64 -18.34
CA ASP A 481 -45.00 -20.08 -17.26
C ASP A 481 -44.70 -18.59 -16.97
N SER A 482 -43.69 -18.01 -17.63
CA SER A 482 -43.25 -16.63 -17.44
C SER A 482 -42.81 -16.31 -15.99
N VAL A 483 -42.28 -17.32 -15.29
CA VAL A 483 -41.77 -17.21 -13.91
C VAL A 483 -40.23 -17.21 -13.88
N TYR A 484 -39.63 -16.15 -13.32
CA TYR A 484 -38.18 -16.00 -13.16
C TYR A 484 -37.78 -16.12 -11.70
N PHE A 485 -36.88 -17.04 -11.37
CA PHE A 485 -36.28 -17.17 -10.05
C PHE A 485 -34.99 -16.36 -10.00
N ALA A 486 -34.97 -15.28 -9.22
CA ALA A 486 -33.82 -14.43 -9.00
C ALA A 486 -33.16 -14.76 -7.66
N GLN A 487 -31.93 -15.28 -7.72
CA GLN A 487 -31.13 -15.78 -6.61
C GLN A 487 -29.76 -15.11 -6.60
N ILE A 488 -29.01 -15.19 -5.51
CA ILE A 488 -27.66 -14.63 -5.44
C ILE A 488 -26.62 -15.72 -5.72
N GLY A 489 -25.47 -15.37 -6.30
CA GLY A 489 -24.39 -16.33 -6.52
C GLY A 489 -23.06 -15.67 -6.87
N PRO A 490 -21.98 -16.46 -7.03
CA PRO A 490 -20.64 -15.96 -7.31
C PRO A 490 -20.56 -15.28 -8.69
N THR A 491 -19.65 -14.32 -8.84
CA THR A 491 -19.47 -13.54 -10.06
C THR A 491 -18.83 -14.29 -11.24
N GLY A 492 -18.35 -15.52 -11.06
CA GLY A 492 -17.79 -16.32 -12.16
C GLY A 492 -16.35 -15.97 -12.57
N GLY A 493 -15.57 -15.38 -11.66
CA GLY A 493 -14.13 -15.15 -11.87
C GLY A 493 -13.79 -14.21 -13.03
N GLU A 494 -12.64 -14.45 -13.67
CA GLU A 494 -12.07 -13.61 -14.74
C GLU A 494 -12.95 -13.55 -16.00
N GLN A 495 -13.79 -14.56 -16.24
CA GLN A 495 -14.64 -14.68 -17.44
C GLN A 495 -16.13 -14.39 -17.18
N GLY A 496 -16.52 -14.15 -15.93
CA GLY A 496 -17.90 -13.96 -15.52
C GLY A 496 -18.38 -12.50 -15.58
N TYR A 497 -19.07 -12.05 -14.53
CA TYR A 497 -19.76 -10.75 -14.45
C TYR A 497 -18.93 -9.59 -14.96
N GLN A 498 -17.68 -9.46 -14.53
CA GLN A 498 -16.83 -8.33 -14.91
C GLN A 498 -16.48 -8.34 -16.40
N ALA A 499 -16.16 -9.51 -16.97
CA ALA A 499 -15.85 -9.64 -18.38
C ALA A 499 -17.10 -9.44 -19.26
N ILE A 500 -18.27 -9.89 -18.80
CA ILE A 500 -19.55 -9.75 -19.51
C ILE A 500 -20.00 -8.28 -19.53
N THR A 501 -19.94 -7.62 -18.38
CA THR A 501 -20.56 -6.30 -18.21
C THR A 501 -19.60 -5.14 -18.44
N GLY A 502 -18.29 -5.38 -18.34
CA GLY A 502 -17.28 -4.32 -18.24
C GLY A 502 -17.32 -3.56 -16.91
N HIS A 503 -18.17 -3.97 -15.97
CA HIS A 503 -18.37 -3.34 -14.67
C HIS A 503 -17.90 -4.24 -13.53
N VAL A 504 -17.46 -3.60 -12.46
CA VAL A 504 -16.91 -4.30 -11.31
C VAL A 504 -18.00 -4.50 -10.25
N GLY A 505 -18.35 -5.76 -9.98
CA GLY A 505 -19.43 -6.15 -9.07
C GLY A 505 -19.01 -6.34 -7.60
N TRP A 506 -19.92 -6.89 -6.80
CA TRP A 506 -19.76 -7.07 -5.33
C TRP A 506 -19.17 -8.44 -4.94
N GLY A 507 -18.64 -9.20 -5.90
CA GLY A 507 -18.24 -10.60 -5.69
C GLY A 507 -19.40 -11.58 -5.76
N ILE A 508 -20.62 -11.05 -5.65
CA ILE A 508 -21.88 -11.70 -5.92
C ILE A 508 -22.60 -11.01 -7.10
N ALA A 509 -23.47 -11.76 -7.77
CA ALA A 509 -24.31 -11.29 -8.86
C ALA A 509 -25.68 -11.98 -8.82
N TRP A 510 -26.65 -11.41 -9.54
CA TRP A 510 -27.94 -12.06 -9.75
C TRP A 510 -27.79 -13.31 -10.64
N TYR A 511 -28.40 -14.41 -10.20
CA TYR A 511 -28.64 -15.61 -10.98
C TYR A 511 -30.13 -15.68 -11.29
N VAL A 512 -30.48 -15.71 -12.57
CA VAL A 512 -31.88 -15.81 -13.00
C VAL A 512 -32.08 -17.16 -13.66
N ASN A 513 -32.99 -17.98 -13.10
CA ASN A 513 -33.20 -19.38 -13.52
C ASN A 513 -31.89 -20.19 -13.57
N GLY A 514 -30.97 -19.92 -12.65
CA GLY A 514 -29.67 -20.59 -12.55
C GLY A 514 -28.60 -20.07 -13.51
N LEU A 515 -28.89 -19.08 -14.35
CA LEU A 515 -27.91 -18.44 -15.23
C LEU A 515 -27.31 -17.20 -14.58
N LEU A 516 -26.00 -16.99 -14.73
CA LEU A 516 -25.30 -15.80 -14.23
C LEU A 516 -25.69 -14.58 -15.07
N ILE A 517 -26.40 -13.63 -14.47
CA ILE A 517 -26.84 -12.36 -15.09
C ILE A 517 -27.27 -12.46 -16.57
N PRO A 518 -28.20 -13.37 -16.95
CA PRO A 518 -28.61 -13.50 -18.34
C PRO A 518 -29.30 -12.23 -18.83
N GLU A 519 -29.18 -11.93 -20.11
CA GLU A 519 -30.11 -11.00 -20.74
C GLU A 519 -31.50 -11.66 -20.82
N ILE A 520 -32.55 -10.91 -20.50
CA ILE A 520 -33.93 -11.42 -20.45
C ILE A 520 -34.74 -10.70 -21.53
N TYR A 521 -35.46 -11.43 -22.36
CA TYR A 521 -36.38 -10.85 -23.34
C TYR A 521 -37.82 -10.95 -22.83
N VAL A 522 -38.54 -9.83 -22.83
CA VAL A 522 -39.94 -9.75 -22.38
C VAL A 522 -40.80 -9.03 -23.42
N VAL A 523 -42.09 -9.36 -23.48
CA VAL A 523 -43.04 -8.82 -24.46
C VAL A 523 -43.94 -7.79 -23.80
N ARG A 524 -44.08 -6.61 -24.43
CA ARG A 524 -45.02 -5.57 -23.98
C ARG A 524 -46.45 -6.13 -23.86
N GLY A 525 -47.13 -5.79 -22.78
CA GLY A 525 -48.49 -6.24 -22.47
C GLY A 525 -48.60 -7.66 -21.90
N LYS A 526 -47.49 -8.43 -21.80
CA LYS A 526 -47.47 -9.75 -21.14
C LYS A 526 -47.00 -9.61 -19.69
N THR A 527 -47.67 -10.29 -18.76
CA THR A 527 -47.30 -10.26 -17.34
C THR A 527 -46.26 -11.33 -17.02
N TYR A 528 -45.20 -10.94 -16.31
CA TYR A 528 -44.12 -11.80 -15.85
C TYR A 528 -44.05 -11.80 -14.33
N THR A 529 -43.71 -12.94 -13.74
CA THR A 529 -43.57 -13.10 -12.29
C THR A 529 -42.11 -13.32 -11.93
N PHE A 530 -41.56 -12.49 -11.04
CA PHE A 530 -40.21 -12.64 -10.49
C PHE A 530 -40.31 -13.12 -9.04
N VAL A 531 -39.74 -14.29 -8.79
CA VAL A 531 -39.58 -14.90 -7.46
C VAL A 531 -38.20 -14.51 -6.94
N ILE A 532 -38.17 -13.67 -5.90
CA ILE A 532 -36.96 -13.02 -5.41
C ILE A 532 -36.47 -13.70 -4.14
N GLU A 533 -35.24 -14.18 -4.18
CA GLU A 533 -34.59 -14.87 -3.08
C GLU A 533 -33.26 -14.20 -2.69
N GLY A 534 -33.26 -12.87 -2.61
CA GLY A 534 -32.10 -12.03 -2.31
C GLY A 534 -31.91 -11.64 -0.84
N GLY A 535 -32.70 -12.21 0.08
CA GLY A 535 -32.66 -11.89 1.51
C GLY A 535 -33.61 -10.78 1.96
N LEU A 536 -34.06 -10.86 3.22
CA LEU A 536 -35.13 -10.03 3.78
C LEU A 536 -34.73 -9.13 4.95
N ASP A 537 -33.54 -9.33 5.52
CA ASP A 537 -33.10 -8.63 6.73
C ASP A 537 -32.19 -7.43 6.40
N PRO A 538 -32.71 -6.18 6.37
CA PRO A 538 -31.91 -4.99 6.10
C PRO A 538 -30.82 -4.71 7.15
N SER A 539 -30.86 -5.37 8.31
CA SER A 539 -29.81 -5.25 9.33
C SER A 539 -28.56 -6.08 9.01
N GLN A 540 -28.63 -6.95 7.99
CA GLN A 540 -27.53 -7.76 7.47
C GLN A 540 -27.20 -7.39 6.02
N PRO A 541 -26.48 -6.27 5.76
CA PRO A 541 -26.22 -5.78 4.40
C PRO A 541 -25.58 -6.81 3.46
N ALA A 542 -24.73 -7.70 4.01
CA ALA A 542 -24.02 -8.73 3.25
C ALA A 542 -24.92 -9.85 2.70
N GLY A 543 -26.17 -9.97 3.19
CA GLY A 543 -27.16 -10.94 2.71
C GLY A 543 -28.49 -10.28 2.37
N TYR A 544 -28.51 -8.96 2.12
CA TYR A 544 -29.72 -8.19 1.85
C TYR A 544 -29.64 -7.50 0.48
N HIS A 545 -30.26 -8.13 -0.51
CA HIS A 545 -30.22 -7.74 -1.92
C HIS A 545 -31.65 -7.63 -2.49
N PRO A 546 -32.40 -6.56 -2.18
CA PRO A 546 -33.74 -6.39 -2.75
C PRO A 546 -33.66 -6.16 -4.26
N PHE A 547 -34.58 -6.77 -5.01
CA PHE A 547 -34.60 -6.72 -6.48
C PHE A 547 -35.50 -5.59 -6.98
N TYR A 548 -35.15 -4.91 -8.07
CA TYR A 548 -36.05 -3.96 -8.70
C TYR A 548 -35.78 -3.82 -10.19
N ILE A 549 -36.75 -3.33 -10.95
CA ILE A 549 -36.64 -3.08 -12.40
C ILE A 549 -36.65 -1.59 -12.66
N THR A 550 -35.70 -1.11 -13.46
CA THR A 550 -35.38 0.31 -13.62
C THR A 550 -34.80 0.63 -14.99
N ASP A 551 -34.81 1.89 -15.41
CA ASP A 551 -34.05 2.37 -16.58
C ASP A 551 -32.57 2.66 -16.27
N ASP A 552 -32.19 2.57 -14.99
CA ASP A 552 -30.83 2.81 -14.53
C ASP A 552 -29.92 1.57 -14.63
N PRO A 553 -28.82 1.63 -15.40
CA PRO A 553 -27.86 0.53 -15.51
C PRO A 553 -27.01 0.33 -14.25
N GLU A 554 -27.01 1.28 -13.29
CA GLU A 554 -26.15 1.19 -12.10
C GLU A 554 -26.78 0.46 -10.92
N GLY A 555 -28.07 0.60 -10.62
CA GLY A 555 -28.65 0.07 -9.39
C GLY A 555 -28.33 0.92 -8.14
N GLY A 556 -28.50 0.34 -6.94
CA GLY A 556 -28.18 1.00 -5.67
C GLY A 556 -29.04 2.23 -5.34
N TYR A 557 -30.33 2.17 -5.69
CA TYR A 557 -31.32 3.24 -5.53
C TYR A 557 -31.40 3.84 -4.10
N GLU A 558 -31.20 3.01 -3.06
CA GLU A 558 -31.19 3.46 -1.65
C GLU A 558 -30.22 4.62 -1.42
N PHE A 559 -29.06 4.58 -2.05
CA PHE A 559 -27.96 5.53 -1.84
C PHE A 559 -27.93 6.67 -2.85
N MET A 560 -28.95 6.80 -3.71
CA MET A 560 -29.08 7.92 -4.63
C MET A 560 -29.57 9.19 -3.92
N THR A 561 -29.02 10.34 -4.33
CA THR A 561 -29.52 11.67 -3.93
C THR A 561 -30.93 11.93 -4.48
N PRO A 562 -31.72 12.85 -3.89
CA PRO A 562 -33.04 13.22 -4.41
C PRO A 562 -33.02 13.66 -5.88
N GLU A 563 -31.95 14.34 -6.31
CA GLU A 563 -31.77 14.79 -7.69
C GLU A 563 -31.47 13.63 -8.65
N GLN A 564 -30.71 12.63 -8.21
CA GLN A 564 -30.46 11.41 -8.98
C GLN A 564 -31.73 10.59 -9.12
N ARG A 565 -32.51 10.41 -8.04
CA ARG A 565 -33.76 9.65 -8.08
C ARG A 565 -34.80 10.23 -9.04
N LYS A 566 -34.79 11.55 -9.27
CA LYS A 566 -35.68 12.20 -10.27
C LYS A 566 -35.35 11.85 -11.71
N LYS A 567 -34.15 11.32 -11.97
CA LYS A 567 -33.68 10.94 -13.32
C LYS A 567 -33.84 9.44 -13.59
N VAL A 568 -34.37 8.69 -12.63
CA VAL A 568 -34.48 7.24 -12.68
C VAL A 568 -35.95 6.85 -12.62
N THR A 569 -36.37 6.02 -13.57
CA THR A 569 -37.71 5.46 -13.65
C THR A 569 -37.71 4.05 -13.09
N VAL A 570 -38.56 3.80 -12.10
CA VAL A 570 -38.73 2.47 -11.52
C VAL A 570 -39.97 1.83 -12.10
N PHE A 571 -39.83 0.64 -12.66
CA PHE A 571 -40.91 -0.12 -13.27
C PHE A 571 -41.51 -1.17 -12.34
N ALA A 572 -40.72 -1.75 -11.42
CA ALA A 572 -41.19 -2.72 -10.45
C ALA A 572 -40.25 -2.84 -9.24
N GLY A 573 -40.75 -3.36 -8.11
CA GLY A 573 -39.94 -3.75 -6.95
C GLY A 573 -39.73 -2.68 -5.85
N ILE A 574 -40.17 -1.44 -6.08
CA ILE A 574 -40.16 -0.35 -5.08
C ILE A 574 -41.57 0.22 -4.93
N GLU A 575 -41.99 0.43 -3.68
CA GLU A 575 -43.24 1.12 -3.33
C GLU A 575 -42.94 2.48 -2.71
N GLN A 576 -43.73 3.50 -3.08
CA GLN A 576 -43.64 4.83 -2.47
C GLN A 576 -44.40 4.85 -1.16
N SER A 577 -43.69 5.04 -0.04
CA SER A 577 -44.30 5.19 1.28
C SER A 577 -44.18 6.63 1.80
N ARG A 578 -44.93 6.94 2.87
CA ARG A 578 -44.85 8.23 3.57
C ARG A 578 -43.45 8.53 4.16
N LEU A 579 -42.62 7.50 4.33
CA LEU A 579 -41.25 7.57 4.84
C LEU A 579 -40.21 7.58 3.70
N GLY A 580 -40.65 7.54 2.44
CA GLY A 580 -39.80 7.43 1.26
C GLY A 580 -39.99 6.12 0.50
N PRO A 581 -39.27 5.95 -0.63
CA PRO A 581 -39.27 4.72 -1.42
C PRO A 581 -38.77 3.55 -0.56
N LYS A 582 -39.45 2.40 -0.64
CA LYS A 582 -39.09 1.18 0.08
C LYS A 582 -39.10 -0.01 -0.89
N PRO A 583 -38.10 -0.91 -0.83
CA PRO A 583 -38.14 -2.12 -1.64
C PRO A 583 -39.22 -3.06 -1.10
N VAL A 584 -40.05 -3.58 -2.00
CA VAL A 584 -41.09 -4.59 -1.69
C VAL A 584 -40.69 -5.99 -2.15
N ALA A 585 -39.64 -6.05 -2.95
CA ALA A 585 -39.08 -7.25 -3.55
C ALA A 585 -37.98 -7.87 -2.69
N THR A 586 -38.37 -8.33 -1.50
CA THR A 586 -37.48 -8.97 -0.52
C THR A 586 -38.05 -10.31 -0.11
N GLY A 587 -37.20 -11.33 0.04
CA GLY A 587 -37.61 -12.71 0.36
C GLY A 587 -36.52 -13.47 1.09
N ARG A 588 -36.74 -14.77 1.36
CA ARG A 588 -35.67 -15.66 1.88
C ARG A 588 -34.38 -15.53 1.07
N LEU A 589 -33.23 -15.75 1.68
CA LEU A 589 -31.96 -15.76 0.93
C LEU A 589 -31.72 -17.15 0.33
N CYS A 590 -31.53 -17.21 -0.99
CA CYS A 590 -30.98 -18.38 -1.68
C CYS A 590 -29.71 -17.98 -2.42
N GLU A 591 -28.60 -18.66 -2.10
CA GLU A 591 -27.27 -18.36 -2.62
C GLU A 591 -26.65 -19.60 -3.28
N TRP A 592 -26.26 -19.47 -4.55
CA TRP A 592 -25.39 -20.43 -5.22
C TRP A 592 -24.00 -20.36 -4.58
N LYS A 593 -23.48 -21.49 -4.10
CA LYS A 593 -22.15 -21.60 -3.48
C LYS A 593 -21.19 -22.32 -4.40
N GLU A 594 -20.00 -21.74 -4.56
CA GLU A 594 -18.85 -22.34 -5.21
C GLU A 594 -18.13 -23.31 -4.27
N ASP A 595 -17.63 -24.43 -4.82
CA ASP A 595 -16.66 -25.29 -4.13
C ASP A 595 -15.25 -24.65 -4.23
N PRO A 596 -14.60 -24.31 -3.09
CA PRO A 596 -13.27 -23.70 -3.11
C PRO A 596 -12.18 -24.55 -3.79
N SER A 597 -12.40 -25.86 -3.96
CA SER A 597 -11.49 -26.76 -4.68
C SER A 597 -11.65 -26.71 -6.20
N GLU A 598 -12.77 -26.17 -6.69
CA GLU A 598 -13.09 -26.01 -8.12
C GLU A 598 -13.51 -24.55 -8.42
N PRO A 599 -12.57 -23.59 -8.38
CA PRO A 599 -12.90 -22.17 -8.61
C PRO A 599 -13.30 -21.90 -10.07
N ALA A 600 -14.13 -20.87 -10.27
CA ALA A 600 -14.62 -20.40 -11.56
C ALA A 600 -13.55 -20.37 -12.68
N ASP A 601 -12.36 -19.84 -12.40
CA ASP A 601 -11.28 -19.68 -13.37
C ASP A 601 -10.72 -20.99 -13.94
N GLY A 602 -11.06 -22.13 -13.31
CA GLY A 602 -10.74 -23.48 -13.77
C GLY A 602 -11.67 -24.00 -14.88
N PHE A 603 -12.80 -23.35 -15.13
CA PHE A 603 -13.80 -23.78 -16.11
C PHE A 603 -13.66 -23.03 -17.44
N THR A 604 -13.86 -23.76 -18.54
CA THR A 604 -13.80 -23.18 -19.91
C THR A 604 -15.11 -22.58 -20.37
N SER A 605 -16.23 -22.87 -19.69
CA SER A 605 -17.55 -22.32 -20.00
C SER A 605 -18.40 -22.19 -18.75
N PHE A 606 -19.33 -21.23 -18.76
CA PHE A 606 -20.29 -21.05 -17.67
C PHE A 606 -21.11 -22.32 -17.42
N GLY A 607 -21.56 -23.04 -18.46
CA GLY A 607 -22.33 -24.27 -18.27
C GLY A 607 -21.56 -25.38 -17.53
N GLY A 608 -20.23 -25.40 -17.65
CA GLY A 608 -19.37 -26.27 -16.83
C GLY A 608 -19.37 -25.84 -15.36
N TYR A 609 -19.15 -24.55 -15.13
CA TYR A 609 -19.12 -23.96 -13.79
C TYR A 609 -20.47 -24.03 -13.06
N GLN A 610 -21.57 -23.71 -13.73
CA GLN A 610 -22.92 -23.75 -13.17
C GLN A 610 -23.25 -25.13 -12.57
N ARG A 611 -22.73 -26.22 -13.17
CA ARG A 611 -22.94 -27.59 -12.67
C ARG A 611 -22.14 -27.92 -11.41
N SER A 612 -21.08 -27.18 -11.10
CA SER A 612 -20.35 -27.33 -9.83
C SER A 612 -20.97 -26.53 -8.68
N LEU A 613 -21.84 -25.56 -8.99
CA LEU A 613 -22.49 -24.73 -7.97
C LEU A 613 -23.57 -25.50 -7.22
N THR A 614 -23.65 -25.26 -5.91
CA THR A 614 -24.72 -25.79 -5.04
C THR A 614 -25.59 -24.65 -4.52
N LEU A 615 -26.90 -24.70 -4.78
CA LEU A 615 -27.85 -23.72 -4.25
C LEU A 615 -28.15 -24.01 -2.77
N GLN A 616 -27.98 -23.02 -1.91
CA GLN A 616 -28.31 -23.07 -0.48
C GLN A 616 -29.36 -22.03 -0.15
N CYS A 617 -30.48 -22.44 0.46
CA CYS A 617 -31.59 -21.56 0.80
C CYS A 617 -31.87 -21.53 2.30
N GLU A 618 -32.11 -20.35 2.83
CA GLU A 618 -32.64 -20.16 4.17
C GLU A 618 -34.13 -20.51 4.26
N GLU A 619 -34.61 -20.83 5.47
CA GLU A 619 -36.05 -21.00 5.70
C GLU A 619 -36.79 -19.67 5.53
N GLY A 620 -37.93 -19.70 4.82
CA GLY A 620 -38.76 -18.53 4.63
C GLY A 620 -39.54 -18.56 3.32
N GLN A 621 -40.27 -17.47 3.07
CA GLN A 621 -40.99 -17.25 1.82
C GLN A 621 -40.17 -16.36 0.88
N PRO A 622 -40.17 -16.62 -0.44
CA PRO A 622 -39.59 -15.71 -1.41
C PRO A 622 -40.42 -14.42 -1.53
N GLY A 623 -39.79 -13.37 -2.03
CA GLY A 623 -40.50 -12.17 -2.48
C GLY A 623 -41.13 -12.44 -3.84
N ILE A 624 -42.28 -11.82 -4.13
CA ILE A 624 -42.94 -11.97 -5.44
C ILE A 624 -43.20 -10.59 -6.02
N ILE A 625 -42.74 -10.37 -7.24
CA ILE A 625 -43.08 -9.20 -8.04
C ILE A 625 -43.78 -9.67 -9.29
N GLN A 626 -44.89 -9.02 -9.65
CA GLN A 626 -45.49 -9.15 -10.98
C GLN A 626 -45.27 -7.85 -11.74
N TRP A 627 -44.80 -7.96 -12.97
CA TRP A 627 -44.53 -6.83 -13.83
C TRP A 627 -45.07 -7.06 -15.23
N THR A 628 -45.74 -6.06 -15.78
CA THR A 628 -46.25 -6.04 -17.14
C THR A 628 -45.63 -4.82 -17.83
N PRO A 629 -44.58 -4.99 -18.67
CA PRO A 629 -44.06 -3.88 -19.46
C PRO A 629 -45.17 -3.31 -20.33
N ASP A 630 -45.37 -2.00 -20.28
CA ASP A 630 -46.39 -1.31 -21.05
C ASP A 630 -45.79 -0.69 -22.33
N ARG A 631 -46.62 0.05 -23.07
CA ARG A 631 -46.20 0.74 -24.29
C ARG A 631 -45.15 1.85 -24.07
N ASP A 632 -45.03 2.35 -22.84
CA ASP A 632 -44.15 3.46 -22.47
C ASP A 632 -42.83 2.94 -21.85
N THR A 633 -42.72 1.63 -21.63
CA THR A 633 -41.51 0.96 -21.17
C THR A 633 -40.45 0.96 -22.30
N PRO A 634 -39.22 1.47 -22.06
CA PRO A 634 -38.13 1.47 -23.04
C PRO A 634 -37.76 0.07 -23.55
N ASP A 635 -37.16 -0.01 -24.74
CA ASP A 635 -36.70 -1.28 -25.34
C ASP A 635 -35.60 -1.97 -24.51
N GLU A 636 -34.86 -1.21 -23.69
CA GLU A 636 -33.87 -1.74 -22.76
C GLU A 636 -34.13 -1.15 -21.37
N VAL A 637 -34.32 -2.04 -20.39
CA VAL A 637 -34.36 -1.73 -18.96
C VAL A 637 -33.43 -2.69 -18.21
N TYR A 638 -33.31 -2.52 -16.90
CA TYR A 638 -32.37 -3.27 -16.08
C TYR A 638 -33.07 -3.88 -14.88
N TYR A 639 -32.75 -5.14 -14.58
CA TYR A 639 -32.99 -5.67 -13.25
C TYR A 639 -31.78 -5.39 -12.39
N GLN A 640 -31.97 -4.81 -11.21
CA GLN A 640 -30.88 -4.38 -10.34
C GLN A 640 -31.14 -4.68 -8.87
N CYS A 641 -30.09 -4.52 -8.06
CA CYS A 641 -30.23 -4.51 -6.61
C CYS A 641 -30.54 -3.10 -6.10
N TYR A 642 -31.50 -2.99 -5.19
CA TYR A 642 -31.92 -1.73 -4.58
C TYR A 642 -30.82 -1.11 -3.69
N THR A 643 -30.04 -1.94 -3.00
CA THR A 643 -28.98 -1.52 -2.08
C THR A 643 -27.59 -1.53 -2.72
N HIS A 644 -27.36 -2.37 -3.73
CA HIS A 644 -26.04 -2.57 -4.33
C HIS A 644 -26.02 -2.14 -5.80
N ARG A 645 -24.97 -1.41 -6.20
CA ARG A 645 -24.77 -1.02 -7.61
C ARG A 645 -24.17 -2.16 -8.43
N TYR A 646 -24.37 -2.25 -9.74
CA TYR A 646 -23.72 -3.24 -10.60
C TYR A 646 -23.88 -4.67 -10.06
N LEU A 647 -25.12 -5.07 -9.77
CA LEU A 647 -25.43 -6.43 -9.30
C LEU A 647 -26.32 -7.20 -10.28
N GLY A 648 -27.04 -6.50 -11.16
CA GLY A 648 -27.85 -7.10 -12.21
C GLY A 648 -27.47 -6.68 -13.62
N TRP A 649 -28.39 -6.89 -14.55
CA TRP A 649 -28.15 -6.79 -15.99
C TRP A 649 -29.43 -6.46 -16.77
N LYS A 650 -29.40 -6.71 -18.07
CA LYS A 650 -30.35 -6.18 -19.05
C LYS A 650 -31.63 -7.00 -19.17
N ILE A 651 -32.74 -6.28 -19.34
CA ILE A 651 -33.99 -6.79 -19.87
C ILE A 651 -34.27 -6.07 -21.19
N HIS A 652 -34.39 -6.83 -22.26
CA HIS A 652 -34.83 -6.36 -23.57
C HIS A 652 -36.36 -6.48 -23.67
N VAL A 653 -37.01 -5.36 -23.93
CA VAL A 653 -38.47 -5.26 -24.03
C VAL A 653 -38.84 -5.17 -25.51
N VAL A 654 -39.54 -6.18 -26.01
CA VAL A 654 -39.92 -6.32 -27.42
C VAL A 654 -41.44 -6.22 -27.59
N ASP A 655 -41.89 -5.83 -28.77
CA ASP A 655 -43.34 -5.80 -29.10
C ASP A 655 -43.89 -7.18 -29.44
N GLN A 656 -43.05 -8.06 -29.97
CA GLN A 656 -43.38 -9.43 -30.34
C GLN A 656 -42.14 -10.31 -30.16
N CYS A 657 -42.37 -11.60 -29.89
CA CYS A 657 -41.29 -12.58 -29.82
C CYS A 657 -41.03 -13.11 -31.22
N ASP A 658 -39.82 -12.90 -31.76
CA ASP A 658 -39.42 -13.49 -33.04
C ASP A 658 -39.41 -15.03 -32.90
N GLN A 659 -39.94 -15.72 -33.91
CA GLN A 659 -40.10 -17.18 -33.94
C GLN A 659 -38.79 -17.94 -34.11
#